data_AF-A0A438HLM6-F1
#
_entry.id   AF-A0A438HLM6-F1
#
_cell.length_a   1.000
_cell.length_b   1.000
_cell.length_c   1.000
_cell.angle_alpha   90.00
_cell.angle_beta   90.00
_cell.angle_gamma   90.00
#
_symmetry.space_group_name_H-M   'P 1'
#
loop_
_entity.id
_entity.type
_entity.pdbx_description
1 polymer ?
#
loop_
_entity_poly.entity_id
_entity_poly.type
_entity_poly.pdbx_seq_one_letter_code
_entity_poly.pdbx_strand_id
1 'polypeptide(L)'
;MQDGKALTWVFPSVRPHSSESEREREGERCGGAGMRHNIQTWWPPVTSIPPNLFFSNILYNPNPISTIIMHSRNPIKPHSSKVLILSVASILLLALLSFLLFFSLSSASHHHSPRHSPPHFPQPITPRPSTASVPPQIHQACAATRYPETCDASLIASNRVPPDPKPIDVILSALWVSLENLKTAQSMVKDILDASAGNQNRTTAAKNCLEVLHNSEYRILSTMEALPHGKIKDARTWMSAALLYQYACWSALTFVNDTQQVNKTISFLDSLLGLSSNGLSMMASYEIFGNDIGSWRPPKTERDGFWESSGSSEGSGLGFKGGVPTGLRPDAMVCKGGNGCYKTVQEAVDAAPANAGDRKFVIRIREGVYEETVRVPLEKKNVVFLGDGMGKTVITGSLNVGQPGISTYNTATVGVSGDGFMASGLTFQNTAGPDAHQAVAFRSGSDLSVIENCEFLGNQDTLYAESLRQFYKSCNIQGNVDFIFGNSASIFQDCLILIRPRQLNPENGENNAVTAHSRTDPAQTTGFVFQNCVVNGTDDYMKLYYSNPKVHKNFLGRPWKEFSRTVFIQCLLEALVTPQGWLPWSGDFALETLYYGEFNNSGLGANLSARVTWSSQIPAQHINMYSVQNFIQVAVEIEDEDSPIIAWVTKLAVTIEGERGREGGREVGGAVNAANNRITDFYLHTREKPPVTSIPPSLFFSNIRYNPNPISTIIMHSRKPIKPHSFSKFLILSMASLFLLALLSLLLFFSLSSASHHHSPRHSLPHFPQPITPQPSTASVPPQIHQACAATRYPETCEASLIASDRVPPDPKPIDVIQSALWVSLENLKTAQSMVKDILDASARNLNRTMAAKNCLEVLHNSEYRISSTMEALPHGKIKDARAWVSAALLYHNGLSMMASYDIFGNDIGSWRPPKTERDGFWEPSGLGEESGLGFKGGVPTGLPPDATVCKDGNGCYKTVQEAVDAAPANAGDRKFVIRIREGVYEETVRVPLEKKNVVFLGDGMGKTVITGSLNVGQPGISTYNTATVGVSGDGFMASGLTFQNTAGPDAHQAVAFRSGSDLSVIENCEFLGNQDTLYAHSLRQFYKSCNIQGNVDFIFGNSASIFQDCLILIRPRQLKPEKGENNAVTAHGRTDPAQTTGFVFQNCVVNGTDDYMKLYYSNPKVHKNFLGRPWKEFSRTVFIRCFLEALVTPQGWLPWSGDFALKTLYYGEFNNSGLGASLSARVTWSSQIPAQHLNTYSVQNFIQGNGWIPTTS
;
A
#
# COMPACT_ATOMS: atom_id res chain seq x y z
N MET A 1 -43.13 -52.34 31.41
CA MET A 1 -41.86 -51.67 31.72
C MET A 1 -42.00 -50.26 31.16
N GLN A 2 -42.74 -49.38 31.85
CA GLN A 2 -42.35 -48.65 33.07
C GLN A 2 -41.34 -47.53 32.77
N ASP A 3 -41.57 -46.26 33.10
CA ASP A 3 -42.75 -45.50 33.58
C ASP A 3 -42.55 -44.02 33.12
N GLY A 4 -43.50 -43.07 33.11
CA GLY A 4 -44.94 -43.09 33.40
C GLY A 4 -45.45 -41.72 33.91
N LYS A 5 -46.52 -41.16 33.30
CA LYS A 5 -47.23 -39.88 33.62
C LYS A 5 -46.48 -38.58 33.24
N ALA A 6 -46.98 -37.59 32.50
CA ALA A 6 -48.27 -37.20 31.89
C ALA A 6 -49.26 -36.31 32.71
N LEU A 7 -49.60 -35.14 32.12
CA LEU A 7 -50.81 -34.26 32.19
C LEU A 7 -50.40 -32.92 31.48
N THR A 8 -50.87 -32.46 30.30
CA THR A 8 -52.22 -32.06 29.79
C THR A 8 -52.92 -31.01 30.66
N TRP A 9 -53.62 -29.98 30.16
CA TRP A 9 -54.73 -29.87 29.17
C TRP A 9 -54.82 -28.41 28.60
N VAL A 10 -55.43 -27.99 27.46
CA VAL A 10 -55.92 -28.62 26.19
C VAL A 10 -56.19 -27.53 25.09
N PHE A 11 -56.62 -27.95 23.88
CA PHE A 11 -57.12 -27.24 22.67
C PHE A 11 -58.37 -26.31 22.86
N PRO A 12 -58.94 -25.56 21.84
CA PRO A 12 -58.87 -25.75 20.37
C PRO A 12 -58.79 -24.50 19.43
N SER A 13 -58.78 -24.77 18.12
CA SER A 13 -58.68 -23.81 16.99
C SER A 13 -59.99 -23.11 16.59
N VAL A 14 -59.89 -21.93 15.96
CA VAL A 14 -60.93 -21.35 15.07
C VAL A 14 -60.31 -20.63 13.84
N ARG A 15 -60.93 -20.81 12.67
CA ARG A 15 -61.06 -19.90 11.50
C ARG A 15 -62.57 -19.90 11.10
N PRO A 16 -63.14 -19.06 10.20
CA PRO A 16 -62.56 -18.06 9.29
C PRO A 16 -63.33 -16.69 9.28
N HIS A 17 -63.45 -16.06 8.10
CA HIS A 17 -64.12 -14.80 7.70
C HIS A 17 -63.28 -13.51 7.75
N SER A 18 -63.23 -12.58 6.77
CA SER A 18 -63.87 -12.35 5.43
C SER A 18 -65.01 -11.31 5.29
N SER A 19 -64.65 -10.05 5.01
CA SER A 19 -65.39 -9.04 4.20
C SER A 19 -64.47 -7.80 4.07
N GLU A 20 -64.16 -7.17 2.93
CA GLU A 20 -64.96 -6.70 1.77
C GLU A 20 -65.75 -5.39 2.00
N SER A 21 -65.12 -4.25 1.65
CA SER A 21 -65.63 -3.16 0.78
C SER A 21 -64.52 -2.09 0.66
N GLU A 22 -64.16 -1.51 -0.49
CA GLU A 22 -64.95 -0.76 -1.50
C GLU A 22 -65.54 0.53 -0.89
N ARG A 23 -65.40 1.76 -1.41
CA ARG A 23 -65.02 2.34 -2.74
C ARG A 23 -64.68 3.86 -2.50
N GLU A 24 -64.37 4.77 -3.43
CA GLU A 24 -64.39 4.83 -4.91
C GLU A 24 -63.48 5.98 -5.46
N ARG A 25 -62.87 5.79 -6.66
CA ARG A 25 -62.59 6.77 -7.76
C ARG A 25 -61.91 8.15 -7.47
N GLU A 26 -61.35 8.90 -8.42
CA GLU A 26 -61.11 8.83 -9.88
C GLU A 26 -59.77 9.60 -10.18
N GLY A 27 -59.03 9.43 -11.28
CA GLY A 27 -59.31 8.71 -12.54
C GLY A 27 -58.07 8.53 -13.46
N GLU A 28 -58.34 8.46 -14.77
CA GLU A 28 -57.55 7.84 -15.86
C GLU A 28 -56.95 8.86 -16.87
N ARG A 29 -56.23 8.57 -17.97
CA ARG A 29 -55.31 7.49 -18.51
C ARG A 29 -55.00 7.87 -19.99
N CYS A 30 -53.78 7.61 -20.52
CA CYS A 30 -53.44 7.27 -21.94
C CYS A 30 -51.91 7.39 -22.16
N GLY A 31 -51.19 6.64 -23.01
CA GLY A 31 -51.47 5.48 -23.91
C GLY A 31 -50.21 5.25 -24.80
N GLY A 32 -49.94 4.11 -25.46
CA GLY A 32 -50.58 2.79 -25.56
C GLY A 32 -49.80 1.87 -26.54
N ALA A 33 -50.23 0.60 -26.70
CA ALA A 33 -49.92 -0.43 -27.74
C ALA A 33 -48.47 -0.61 -28.32
N GLY A 34 -47.95 -1.81 -28.62
CA GLY A 34 -48.41 -3.19 -28.39
C GLY A 34 -48.74 -4.00 -29.65
N MET A 35 -48.06 -5.14 -29.88
CA MET A 35 -48.54 -6.25 -30.74
C MET A 35 -47.90 -7.60 -30.36
N ARG A 36 -48.58 -8.71 -30.70
CA ARG A 36 -48.17 -10.12 -30.52
C ARG A 36 -48.42 -10.88 -31.83
N HIS A 37 -47.83 -12.06 -32.01
CA HIS A 37 -48.52 -13.26 -32.53
C HIS A 37 -47.93 -14.54 -31.89
N ASN A 38 -48.64 -15.68 -31.96
CA ASN A 38 -48.39 -16.93 -31.22
C ASN A 38 -49.15 -18.11 -31.92
N ILE A 39 -49.20 -19.33 -31.33
CA ILE A 39 -49.92 -20.60 -31.72
C ILE A 39 -49.01 -21.61 -32.47
N GLN A 40 -48.93 -22.94 -32.21
CA GLN A 40 -49.40 -23.94 -31.18
C GLN A 40 -48.77 -25.35 -31.58
N THR A 41 -48.87 -26.55 -30.95
CA THR A 41 -49.28 -27.17 -29.63
C THR A 41 -48.65 -28.60 -29.48
N TRP A 42 -48.93 -29.31 -28.37
CA TRP A 42 -48.86 -30.78 -28.12
C TRP A 42 -47.57 -31.42 -27.52
N TRP A 43 -47.75 -32.61 -26.92
CA TRP A 43 -46.90 -33.35 -25.93
C TRP A 43 -46.68 -34.83 -26.39
N PRO A 44 -46.19 -35.80 -25.57
CA PRO A 44 -44.87 -36.04 -24.91
C PRO A 44 -44.26 -37.39 -25.46
N PRO A 45 -43.76 -38.43 -24.72
CA PRO A 45 -43.03 -38.58 -23.43
C PRO A 45 -41.78 -39.55 -23.41
N VAL A 46 -40.93 -39.42 -22.36
CA VAL A 46 -40.30 -40.50 -21.51
C VAL A 46 -39.27 -41.56 -22.05
N THR A 47 -38.10 -41.61 -21.35
CA THR A 47 -37.08 -42.71 -21.12
C THR A 47 -36.01 -43.19 -22.15
N SER A 48 -34.79 -43.33 -21.59
CA SER A 48 -33.79 -44.44 -21.75
C SER A 48 -32.60 -44.36 -22.74
N ILE A 49 -31.63 -45.27 -22.52
CA ILE A 49 -30.18 -45.34 -22.87
C ILE A 49 -29.90 -46.81 -23.34
N PRO A 50 -28.81 -47.23 -24.07
CA PRO A 50 -27.66 -46.57 -24.72
C PRO A 50 -27.65 -46.81 -26.27
N PRO A 51 -26.48 -46.89 -26.95
CA PRO A 51 -25.98 -48.22 -27.36
C PRO A 51 -24.44 -48.41 -27.35
N ASN A 52 -23.98 -49.63 -27.67
CA ASN A 52 -22.57 -50.03 -27.89
C ASN A 52 -22.54 -51.30 -28.82
N LEU A 53 -21.34 -51.80 -29.21
CA LEU A 53 -21.05 -53.01 -30.07
C LEU A 53 -20.99 -52.73 -31.60
N PHE A 54 -19.88 -52.98 -32.35
CA PHE A 54 -19.07 -54.19 -32.71
C PHE A 54 -19.66 -54.99 -33.93
N PHE A 55 -18.93 -55.64 -34.85
CA PHE A 55 -17.71 -56.50 -34.77
C PHE A 55 -16.93 -56.68 -36.14
N SER A 56 -15.58 -56.75 -36.10
CA SER A 56 -14.70 -57.73 -36.83
C SER A 56 -14.58 -57.72 -38.41
N ASN A 57 -13.57 -58.30 -39.11
CA ASN A 57 -12.27 -58.94 -38.75
C ASN A 57 -11.30 -59.16 -39.97
N ILE A 58 -10.08 -59.70 -39.71
CA ILE A 58 -9.12 -60.42 -40.62
C ILE A 58 -8.05 -59.59 -41.39
N LEU A 59 -6.90 -60.24 -41.69
CA LEU A 59 -5.60 -59.70 -42.13
C LEU A 59 -5.24 -59.98 -43.61
N TYR A 60 -4.24 -59.28 -44.20
CA TYR A 60 -3.07 -59.86 -44.91
C TYR A 60 -2.02 -58.77 -45.34
N ASN A 61 -0.96 -59.16 -46.08
CA ASN A 61 0.26 -58.38 -46.46
C ASN A 61 0.81 -58.95 -47.82
N PRO A 62 1.90 -58.47 -48.52
CA PRO A 62 2.93 -57.48 -48.16
C PRO A 62 3.44 -56.53 -49.31
N ASN A 63 4.64 -55.96 -49.13
CA ASN A 63 5.57 -55.28 -50.09
C ASN A 63 5.85 -56.06 -51.41
N PRO A 64 6.44 -55.49 -52.52
CA PRO A 64 7.54 -54.48 -52.53
C PRO A 64 7.77 -53.53 -53.77
N ILE A 65 8.78 -52.62 -53.65
CA ILE A 65 9.82 -52.17 -54.65
C ILE A 65 9.47 -51.43 -56.00
N SER A 66 9.76 -50.11 -56.02
CA SER A 66 10.66 -49.31 -56.92
C SER A 66 10.50 -49.00 -58.45
N THR A 67 10.84 -47.74 -58.82
CA THR A 67 11.59 -47.24 -60.03
C THR A 67 10.91 -46.71 -61.34
N ILE A 68 10.91 -45.36 -61.47
CA ILE A 68 11.35 -44.44 -62.59
C ILE A 68 11.26 -44.86 -64.09
N ILE A 69 10.68 -44.00 -64.95
CA ILE A 69 11.21 -43.65 -66.30
C ILE A 69 10.71 -42.24 -66.82
N MET A 70 10.91 -41.85 -68.10
CA MET A 70 11.43 -40.50 -68.47
C MET A 70 11.02 -39.91 -69.86
N HIS A 71 11.17 -38.57 -70.02
CA HIS A 71 11.45 -37.80 -71.28
C HIS A 71 10.31 -37.58 -72.33
N SER A 72 10.28 -36.58 -73.26
CA SER A 72 11.02 -35.29 -73.48
C SER A 72 10.44 -34.43 -74.67
N ARG A 73 10.90 -33.15 -74.80
CA ARG A 73 10.94 -32.21 -75.98
C ARG A 73 9.88 -31.09 -76.20
N ASN A 74 10.39 -30.00 -76.85
CA ASN A 74 9.84 -28.64 -77.12
C ASN A 74 9.40 -28.52 -78.64
N PRO A 75 9.19 -27.35 -79.35
CA PRO A 75 9.47 -25.90 -79.04
C PRO A 75 8.56 -24.77 -79.67
N ILE A 76 9.03 -23.50 -79.57
CA ILE A 76 8.76 -22.27 -80.41
C ILE A 76 7.82 -21.15 -79.84
N LYS A 77 8.03 -19.89 -80.30
CA LYS A 77 7.45 -18.56 -79.88
C LYS A 77 6.70 -17.87 -81.07
N PRO A 78 6.37 -16.55 -81.15
CA PRO A 78 6.23 -15.44 -80.16
C PRO A 78 4.96 -14.53 -80.33
N HIS A 79 4.87 -13.42 -79.54
CA HIS A 79 3.96 -12.25 -79.65
C HIS A 79 2.46 -12.43 -79.26
N SER A 80 1.70 -11.39 -78.86
CA SER A 80 1.96 -9.93 -78.85
C SER A 80 1.48 -9.18 -77.57
N SER A 81 1.83 -7.89 -77.46
CA SER A 81 1.74 -7.08 -76.24
C SER A 81 0.37 -6.39 -76.02
N LYS A 82 -0.32 -6.69 -74.91
CA LYS A 82 -1.31 -5.77 -74.28
C LYS A 82 -1.29 -5.73 -72.75
N VAL A 83 -0.91 -6.81 -72.05
CA VAL A 83 -0.95 -6.88 -70.56
C VAL A 83 0.11 -5.99 -69.88
N LEU A 84 1.25 -5.74 -70.54
CA LEU A 84 2.38 -5.02 -69.96
C LEU A 84 2.06 -3.56 -69.55
N ILE A 85 1.17 -2.89 -70.30
CA ILE A 85 0.87 -1.46 -70.14
C ILE A 85 0.23 -1.18 -68.77
N LEU A 86 -0.71 -2.03 -68.34
CA LEU A 86 -1.36 -1.88 -67.03
C LEU A 86 -0.40 -2.14 -65.87
N SER A 87 0.50 -3.12 -65.98
CA SER A 87 1.53 -3.35 -64.94
C SER A 87 2.52 -2.19 -64.81
N VAL A 88 2.91 -1.55 -65.92
CA VAL A 88 3.82 -0.40 -65.91
C VAL A 88 3.14 0.84 -65.31
N ALA A 89 1.85 1.07 -65.58
CA ALA A 89 1.10 2.18 -64.99
C ALA A 89 1.00 2.10 -63.46
N SER A 90 0.68 0.92 -62.90
CA SER A 90 0.63 0.75 -61.44
C SER A 90 2.00 0.88 -60.77
N ILE A 91 3.07 0.41 -61.41
CA ILE A 91 4.44 0.55 -60.91
C ILE A 91 4.88 2.02 -60.95
N LEU A 92 4.56 2.76 -62.01
CA LEU A 92 4.83 4.21 -62.09
C LEU A 92 4.07 5.01 -61.03
N LEU A 93 2.81 4.66 -60.73
CA LEU A 93 2.03 5.36 -59.71
C LEU A 93 2.60 5.14 -58.29
N LEU A 94 2.98 3.89 -57.96
CA LEU A 94 3.67 3.57 -56.70
C LEU A 94 5.05 4.22 -56.60
N ALA A 95 5.80 4.26 -57.71
CA ALA A 95 7.08 4.96 -57.78
C ALA A 95 6.89 6.46 -57.52
N LEU A 96 5.91 7.11 -58.15
CA LEU A 96 5.64 8.54 -57.97
C LEU A 96 5.26 8.89 -56.52
N LEU A 97 4.44 8.05 -55.87
CA LEU A 97 4.11 8.17 -54.45
C LEU A 97 5.35 8.03 -53.55
N SER A 98 6.24 7.07 -53.83
CA SER A 98 7.51 6.93 -53.10
C SER A 98 8.47 8.11 -53.34
N PHE A 99 8.46 8.70 -54.53
CA PHE A 99 9.31 9.85 -54.89
C PHE A 99 8.85 11.13 -54.20
N LEU A 100 7.53 11.34 -54.08
CA LEU A 100 6.95 12.46 -53.33
C LEU A 100 7.20 12.35 -51.83
N LEU A 101 7.12 11.13 -51.25
CA LEU A 101 7.52 10.87 -49.86
C LEU A 101 9.02 11.07 -49.62
N PHE A 102 9.87 10.76 -50.59
CA PHE A 102 11.31 11.06 -50.48
C PHE A 102 11.60 12.56 -50.51
N PHE A 103 10.94 13.32 -51.40
CA PHE A 103 11.20 14.77 -51.51
C PHE A 103 10.65 15.60 -50.35
N SER A 104 9.57 15.18 -49.68
CA SER A 104 9.12 15.83 -48.43
C SER A 104 10.03 15.53 -47.23
N LEU A 105 10.89 14.52 -47.31
CA LEU A 105 11.90 14.19 -46.30
C LEU A 105 13.33 14.68 -46.64
N SER A 106 13.60 15.09 -47.89
CA SER A 106 14.97 15.39 -48.36
C SER A 106 15.39 16.87 -48.27
N SER A 107 14.50 17.78 -47.86
CA SER A 107 14.81 19.22 -47.72
C SER A 107 15.75 19.58 -46.56
N ALA A 108 16.29 18.61 -45.84
CA ALA A 108 17.10 18.82 -44.63
C ALA A 108 18.25 17.79 -44.46
N SER A 109 18.88 17.31 -45.55
CA SER A 109 20.05 16.41 -45.44
C SER A 109 20.99 16.45 -46.66
N HIS A 110 21.95 17.38 -46.64
CA HIS A 110 23.24 17.22 -47.33
C HIS A 110 24.27 18.22 -46.77
N HIS A 111 25.30 17.75 -46.05
CA HIS A 111 26.70 17.83 -46.50
C HIS A 111 27.62 16.97 -45.63
N HIS A 112 28.86 16.76 -46.10
CA HIS A 112 29.83 15.80 -45.55
C HIS A 112 30.40 16.17 -44.17
N SER A 113 30.80 15.14 -43.42
CA SER A 113 31.56 15.26 -42.18
C SER A 113 32.97 15.86 -42.38
N PRO A 114 33.37 16.79 -41.52
CA PRO A 114 34.68 16.81 -40.89
C PRO A 114 34.58 16.42 -39.41
N ARG A 115 35.72 16.13 -38.78
CA ARG A 115 35.81 15.81 -37.34
C ARG A 115 35.41 17.04 -36.51
N HIS A 116 34.41 16.92 -35.64
CA HIS A 116 34.04 17.99 -34.72
C HIS A 116 33.76 17.49 -33.29
N SER A 117 34.20 18.32 -32.35
CA SER A 117 33.82 18.34 -30.93
C SER A 117 32.31 18.63 -30.76
N PRO A 118 31.74 18.57 -29.53
CA PRO A 118 30.30 18.72 -29.31
C PRO A 118 29.71 20.01 -29.93
N PRO A 119 28.59 19.93 -30.67
CA PRO A 119 27.99 21.08 -31.32
C PRO A 119 27.22 21.96 -30.33
N HIS A 120 27.35 23.28 -30.48
CA HIS A 120 26.58 24.27 -29.72
C HIS A 120 25.09 24.21 -30.09
N PHE A 121 24.21 24.17 -29.08
CA PHE A 121 22.79 24.50 -29.26
C PHE A 121 22.58 26.01 -29.42
N PRO A 122 21.53 26.46 -30.15
CA PRO A 122 21.14 27.86 -30.17
C PRO A 122 20.69 28.29 -28.76
N GLN A 123 21.15 29.45 -28.29
CA GLN A 123 20.87 29.88 -26.93
C GLN A 123 19.38 30.17 -26.71
N PRO A 124 18.79 29.70 -25.59
CA PRO A 124 17.56 30.28 -25.06
C PRO A 124 17.75 31.78 -24.81
N ILE A 125 16.69 32.57 -24.98
CA ILE A 125 16.72 34.00 -24.61
C ILE A 125 16.90 34.08 -23.10
N THR A 126 18.11 34.44 -22.66
CA THR A 126 18.47 34.47 -21.25
C THR A 126 17.77 35.61 -20.51
N PRO A 127 17.04 35.32 -19.42
CA PRO A 127 16.98 36.27 -18.32
C PRO A 127 18.42 36.50 -17.87
N ARG A 128 18.88 37.75 -17.93
CA ARG A 128 20.26 38.12 -17.57
C ARG A 128 20.55 37.63 -16.15
N PRO A 129 21.55 36.76 -15.90
CA PRO A 129 21.78 36.22 -14.56
C PRO A 129 22.09 37.35 -13.57
N SER A 130 21.28 37.47 -12.53
CA SER A 130 21.74 38.08 -11.29
C SER A 130 22.82 37.18 -10.71
N THR A 131 24.04 37.71 -10.54
CA THR A 131 25.22 36.95 -10.10
C THR A 131 25.18 36.67 -8.60
N ALA A 132 24.17 35.90 -8.16
CA ALA A 132 24.25 35.11 -6.94
C ALA A 132 25.14 33.89 -7.24
N SER A 133 26.24 33.74 -6.51
CA SER A 133 27.08 32.54 -6.60
C SER A 133 26.32 31.33 -6.08
N VAL A 134 26.28 30.24 -6.85
CA VAL A 134 25.74 28.96 -6.36
C VAL A 134 26.49 28.57 -5.07
N PRO A 135 25.79 28.26 -3.97
CA PRO A 135 26.44 27.77 -2.75
C PRO A 135 27.32 26.56 -3.06
N PRO A 136 28.61 26.53 -2.66
CA PRO A 136 29.54 25.47 -3.04
C PRO A 136 29.03 24.05 -2.73
N GLN A 137 28.32 23.89 -1.62
CA GLN A 137 27.70 22.64 -1.19
C GLN A 137 26.62 22.14 -2.16
N ILE A 138 25.79 23.04 -2.72
CA ILE A 138 24.79 22.68 -3.73
C ILE A 138 25.51 22.22 -5.01
N HIS A 139 26.48 22.99 -5.47
CA HIS A 139 27.22 22.65 -6.70
C HIS A 139 28.02 21.34 -6.57
N GLN A 140 28.62 21.08 -5.40
CA GLN A 140 29.29 19.80 -5.10
C GLN A 140 28.30 18.63 -5.07
N ALA A 141 27.12 18.80 -4.46
CA ALA A 141 26.07 17.79 -4.49
C ALA A 141 25.58 17.52 -5.92
N CYS A 142 25.37 18.58 -6.71
CA CYS A 142 24.86 18.49 -8.07
C CYS A 142 25.88 17.92 -9.06
N ALA A 143 27.18 18.19 -8.89
CA ALA A 143 28.27 17.56 -9.64
C ALA A 143 28.32 16.03 -9.47
N ALA A 144 27.69 15.49 -8.42
CA ALA A 144 27.53 14.05 -8.19
C ALA A 144 26.26 13.44 -8.83
N THR A 145 25.52 14.21 -9.62
CA THR A 145 24.26 13.77 -10.25
C THR A 145 24.41 13.53 -11.76
N ARG A 146 23.41 12.86 -12.35
CA ARG A 146 23.31 12.67 -13.80
C ARG A 146 22.95 13.96 -14.55
N TYR A 147 22.32 14.94 -13.89
CA TYR A 147 21.86 16.19 -14.49
C TYR A 147 22.29 17.42 -13.64
N PRO A 148 23.60 17.73 -13.55
CA PRO A 148 24.13 18.77 -12.65
C PRO A 148 23.53 20.16 -12.90
N GLU A 149 23.36 20.57 -14.16
CA GLU A 149 22.84 21.91 -14.49
C GLU A 149 21.37 22.11 -14.05
N THR A 150 20.52 21.08 -14.21
CA THR A 150 19.12 21.14 -13.76
C THR A 150 19.00 20.94 -12.25
N CYS A 151 19.94 20.19 -11.65
CA CYS A 151 20.10 20.09 -10.21
C CYS A 151 20.37 21.46 -9.58
N ASP A 152 21.44 22.15 -10.03
CA ASP A 152 21.80 23.48 -9.53
C ASP A 152 20.64 24.45 -9.70
N ALA A 153 20.10 24.56 -10.92
CA ALA A 153 19.02 25.49 -11.24
C ALA A 153 17.75 25.24 -10.39
N SER A 154 17.36 23.98 -10.17
CA SER A 154 16.15 23.64 -9.42
C SER A 154 16.31 23.79 -7.90
N LEU A 155 17.47 23.46 -7.33
CA LEU A 155 17.74 23.68 -5.91
C LEU A 155 17.84 25.17 -5.58
N ILE A 156 18.52 25.97 -6.41
CA ILE A 156 18.54 27.44 -6.27
C ILE A 156 17.12 28.00 -6.36
N ALA A 157 16.34 27.62 -7.37
CA ALA A 157 14.97 28.11 -7.55
C ALA A 157 14.02 27.72 -6.40
N SER A 158 14.27 26.59 -5.73
CA SER A 158 13.44 26.13 -4.62
C SER A 158 13.53 27.02 -3.37
N ASN A 159 14.68 27.65 -3.12
CA ASN A 159 15.03 28.28 -1.84
C ASN A 159 14.83 27.36 -0.60
N ARG A 160 14.78 26.03 -0.78
CA ARG A 160 14.56 25.03 0.29
C ARG A 160 15.84 24.56 0.99
N VAL A 161 17.01 24.85 0.43
CA VAL A 161 18.30 24.48 1.03
C VAL A 161 18.66 25.50 2.13
N PRO A 162 18.88 25.09 3.39
CA PRO A 162 19.19 26.02 4.48
C PRO A 162 20.60 26.62 4.34
N PRO A 163 20.91 27.73 5.04
CA PRO A 163 22.27 28.22 5.21
C PRO A 163 23.17 27.15 5.85
N ASP A 164 24.40 27.00 5.35
CA ASP A 164 25.37 25.97 5.75
C ASP A 164 24.77 24.53 5.82
N PRO A 165 24.21 24.02 4.70
CA PRO A 165 23.44 22.80 4.68
C PRO A 165 24.31 21.56 4.91
N LYS A 166 23.81 20.59 5.68
CA LYS A 166 24.38 19.24 5.70
C LYS A 166 24.00 18.52 4.40
N PRO A 167 24.74 17.49 3.98
CA PRO A 167 24.48 16.86 2.69
C PRO A 167 23.11 16.15 2.61
N ILE A 168 22.57 15.72 3.76
CA ILE A 168 21.21 15.19 3.87
C ILE A 168 20.12 16.27 3.67
N ASP A 169 20.39 17.52 4.04
CA ASP A 169 19.46 18.64 3.87
C ASP A 169 19.33 19.01 2.37
N VAL A 170 20.45 18.91 1.63
CA VAL A 170 20.47 19.06 0.16
C VAL A 170 19.70 17.93 -0.51
N ILE A 171 19.86 16.68 -0.05
CA ILE A 171 19.06 15.53 -0.54
C ILE A 171 17.56 15.75 -0.29
N LEU A 172 17.18 16.12 0.94
CA LEU A 172 15.77 16.36 1.29
C LEU A 172 15.16 17.52 0.49
N SER A 173 15.96 18.54 0.16
CA SER A 173 15.56 19.62 -0.75
C SER A 173 15.31 19.11 -2.17
N ALA A 174 16.18 18.24 -2.71
CA ALA A 174 16.01 17.64 -4.04
C ALA A 174 14.78 16.71 -4.10
N LEU A 175 14.53 15.94 -3.04
CA LEU A 175 13.32 15.12 -2.90
C LEU A 175 12.05 15.97 -2.80
N TRP A 176 12.09 17.11 -2.10
CA TRP A 176 10.98 18.08 -2.09
C TRP A 176 10.68 18.63 -3.49
N VAL A 177 11.71 19.05 -4.23
CA VAL A 177 11.57 19.52 -5.62
C VAL A 177 10.96 18.45 -6.53
N SER A 178 11.37 17.19 -6.38
CA SER A 178 10.75 16.04 -7.07
C SER A 178 9.27 15.87 -6.67
N LEU A 179 8.95 15.93 -5.37
CA LEU A 179 7.59 15.77 -4.84
C LEU A 179 6.62 16.86 -5.33
N GLU A 180 7.06 18.12 -5.38
CA GLU A 180 6.26 19.25 -5.88
C GLU A 180 5.98 19.12 -7.38
N ASN A 181 7.01 18.79 -8.18
CA ASN A 181 6.83 18.54 -9.61
C ASN A 181 5.95 17.30 -9.86
N LEU A 182 6.06 16.25 -9.04
CA LEU A 182 5.19 15.08 -9.16
C LEU A 182 3.71 15.39 -8.95
N LYS A 183 3.37 16.29 -8.01
CA LYS A 183 1.97 16.74 -7.82
C LYS A 183 1.46 17.52 -9.02
N THR A 184 2.29 18.34 -9.65
CA THR A 184 1.98 18.97 -10.94
C THR A 184 1.74 17.93 -12.03
N ALA A 185 2.57 16.88 -12.12
CA ALA A 185 2.37 15.78 -13.07
C ALA A 185 1.04 15.03 -12.84
N GLN A 186 0.70 14.70 -11.58
CA GLN A 186 -0.59 14.10 -11.22
C GLN A 186 -1.76 14.97 -11.74
N SER A 187 -1.70 16.30 -11.57
CA SER A 187 -2.71 17.22 -12.07
C SER A 187 -2.81 17.20 -13.60
N MET A 188 -1.67 17.34 -14.30
CA MET A 188 -1.64 17.33 -15.78
C MET A 188 -2.18 16.01 -16.38
N VAL A 189 -1.99 14.89 -15.68
CA VAL A 189 -2.52 13.58 -16.09
C VAL A 189 -4.01 13.45 -15.77
N LYS A 190 -4.49 14.05 -14.67
CA LYS A 190 -5.92 14.16 -14.38
C LYS A 190 -6.65 14.95 -15.46
N ASP A 191 -6.07 16.05 -15.94
CA ASP A 191 -6.60 16.83 -17.06
C ASP A 191 -6.64 15.99 -18.37
N ILE A 192 -5.62 15.15 -18.62
CA ILE A 192 -5.64 14.21 -19.75
C ILE A 192 -6.75 13.19 -19.60
N LEU A 193 -6.96 12.63 -18.40
CA LEU A 193 -8.01 11.63 -18.13
C LEU A 193 -9.40 12.22 -18.41
N ASP A 194 -9.67 13.43 -17.94
CA ASP A 194 -10.95 14.11 -18.16
C ASP A 194 -11.14 14.47 -19.65
N ALA A 195 -10.06 14.86 -20.34
CA ALA A 195 -10.02 15.07 -21.79
C ALA A 195 -9.93 13.77 -22.64
N SER A 196 -9.98 12.58 -22.02
CA SER A 196 -9.90 11.29 -22.72
C SER A 196 -11.25 10.70 -23.14
N ALA A 197 -12.35 11.44 -22.95
CA ALA A 197 -13.70 11.00 -23.34
C ALA A 197 -13.74 10.50 -24.80
N GLY A 198 -14.10 9.22 -24.98
CA GLY A 198 -14.14 8.55 -26.29
C GLY A 198 -12.85 7.86 -26.74
N ASN A 199 -11.68 8.13 -26.13
CA ASN A 199 -10.42 7.43 -26.41
C ASN A 199 -10.09 6.45 -25.26
N GLN A 200 -10.39 5.17 -25.48
CA GLN A 200 -10.18 4.11 -24.48
C GLN A 200 -8.70 3.93 -24.12
N ASN A 201 -7.79 3.98 -25.10
CA ASN A 201 -6.35 3.82 -24.87
C ASN A 201 -5.79 4.97 -24.02
N ARG A 202 -6.14 6.23 -24.35
CA ARG A 202 -5.73 7.41 -23.57
C ARG A 202 -6.32 7.40 -22.16
N THR A 203 -7.58 6.96 -22.03
CA THR A 203 -8.25 6.75 -20.72
C THR A 203 -7.51 5.73 -19.86
N THR A 204 -7.11 4.58 -20.41
CA THR A 204 -6.35 3.56 -19.66
C THR A 204 -4.95 4.04 -19.30
N ALA A 205 -4.23 4.65 -20.25
CA ALA A 205 -2.88 5.17 -20.02
C ALA A 205 -2.86 6.23 -18.90
N ALA A 206 -3.83 7.16 -18.90
CA ALA A 206 -3.94 8.19 -17.86
C ALA A 206 -4.33 7.59 -16.49
N LYS A 207 -5.25 6.61 -16.44
CA LYS A 207 -5.58 5.88 -15.19
C LYS A 207 -4.38 5.15 -14.60
N ASN A 208 -3.69 4.36 -15.41
CA ASN A 208 -2.50 3.62 -14.97
C ASN A 208 -1.39 4.59 -14.52
N CYS A 209 -1.19 5.70 -15.24
CA CYS A 209 -0.26 6.74 -14.84
C CYS A 209 -0.61 7.34 -13.47
N LEU A 210 -1.87 7.71 -13.20
CA LEU A 210 -2.28 8.24 -11.89
C LEU A 210 -2.04 7.24 -10.75
N GLU A 211 -2.30 5.95 -10.99
CA GLU A 211 -2.01 4.88 -10.02
C GLU A 211 -0.51 4.82 -9.68
N VAL A 212 0.37 4.75 -10.69
CA VAL A 212 1.81 4.69 -10.44
C VAL A 212 2.38 6.02 -9.91
N LEU A 213 1.87 7.18 -10.31
CA LEU A 213 2.30 8.47 -9.75
C LEU A 213 1.89 8.61 -8.27
N HIS A 214 0.77 8.04 -7.83
CA HIS A 214 0.44 7.98 -6.41
C HIS A 214 1.33 6.99 -5.63
N ASN A 215 1.64 5.83 -6.22
CA ASN A 215 2.64 4.91 -5.67
C ASN A 215 4.03 5.59 -5.56
N SER A 216 4.41 6.42 -6.53
CA SER A 216 5.64 7.22 -6.50
C SER A 216 5.62 8.27 -5.40
N GLU A 217 4.51 8.99 -5.21
CA GLU A 217 4.35 9.98 -4.13
C GLU A 217 4.58 9.33 -2.76
N TYR A 218 3.92 8.19 -2.51
CA TYR A 218 4.10 7.41 -1.29
C TYR A 218 5.57 7.00 -1.07
N ARG A 219 6.27 6.51 -2.10
CA ARG A 219 7.68 6.12 -1.96
C ARG A 219 8.62 7.31 -1.75
N ILE A 220 8.36 8.48 -2.33
CA ILE A 220 9.15 9.70 -2.04
C ILE A 220 8.95 10.11 -0.58
N LEU A 221 7.71 10.10 -0.08
CA LEU A 221 7.41 10.41 1.32
C LEU A 221 8.10 9.41 2.29
N SER A 222 8.01 8.10 2.01
CA SER A 222 8.74 7.09 2.80
C SER A 222 10.26 7.27 2.73
N THR A 223 10.79 7.72 1.59
CA THR A 223 12.23 8.03 1.42
C THR A 223 12.65 9.19 2.33
N MET A 224 11.87 10.28 2.34
CA MET A 224 12.10 11.46 3.18
C MET A 224 11.97 11.14 4.67
N GLU A 225 11.09 10.21 5.05
CA GLU A 225 10.98 9.70 6.42
C GLU A 225 12.15 8.80 6.83
N ALA A 226 12.63 7.92 5.92
CA ALA A 226 13.73 6.99 6.21
C ALA A 226 15.10 7.67 6.33
N LEU A 227 15.35 8.73 5.56
CA LEU A 227 16.66 9.39 5.46
C LEU A 227 17.21 9.92 6.80
N PRO A 228 16.49 10.78 7.56
CA PRO A 228 16.98 11.28 8.85
C PRO A 228 17.26 10.19 9.89
N HIS A 229 16.61 9.04 9.75
CA HIS A 229 16.76 7.88 10.63
C HIS A 229 17.90 6.94 10.20
N GLY A 230 18.74 7.34 9.23
CA GLY A 230 19.90 6.57 8.77
C GLY A 230 19.58 5.37 7.88
N LYS A 231 18.31 5.16 7.50
CA LYS A 231 17.86 4.02 6.68
C LYS A 231 18.13 4.23 5.18
N ILE A 232 19.37 4.57 4.82
CA ILE A 232 19.75 4.97 3.46
C ILE A 232 19.48 3.89 2.39
N LYS A 233 19.62 2.59 2.72
CA LYS A 233 19.34 1.48 1.79
C LYS A 233 17.85 1.31 1.49
N ASP A 234 16.98 1.44 2.49
CA ASP A 234 15.52 1.46 2.28
C ASP A 234 15.13 2.69 1.44
N ALA A 235 15.66 3.86 1.81
CA ALA A 235 15.41 5.12 1.12
C ALA A 235 15.83 5.06 -0.36
N ARG A 236 17.05 4.60 -0.69
CA ARG A 236 17.49 4.41 -2.09
C ARG A 236 16.60 3.43 -2.84
N THR A 237 16.14 2.36 -2.19
CA THR A 237 15.26 1.36 -2.80
C THR A 237 13.88 1.93 -3.12
N TRP A 238 13.28 2.67 -2.19
CA TRP A 238 11.99 3.32 -2.40
C TRP A 238 12.07 4.44 -3.45
N MET A 239 13.13 5.26 -3.42
CA MET A 239 13.35 6.29 -4.44
C MET A 239 13.66 5.70 -5.83
N SER A 240 14.34 4.54 -5.89
CA SER A 240 14.53 3.79 -7.15
C SER A 240 13.20 3.38 -7.78
N ALA A 241 12.23 2.98 -6.96
CA ALA A 241 10.87 2.64 -7.39
C ALA A 241 10.04 3.89 -7.73
N ALA A 242 10.19 5.00 -7.00
CA ALA A 242 9.54 6.28 -7.33
C ALA A 242 9.93 6.77 -8.75
N LEU A 243 11.23 6.76 -9.06
CA LEU A 243 11.75 7.08 -10.39
C LEU A 243 11.18 6.14 -11.48
N LEU A 244 11.11 4.84 -11.20
CA LEU A 244 10.52 3.86 -12.12
C LEU A 244 9.02 4.13 -12.36
N TYR A 245 8.25 4.45 -11.34
CA TYR A 245 6.82 4.72 -11.47
C TYR A 245 6.54 5.98 -12.30
N GLN A 246 7.35 7.03 -12.14
CA GLN A 246 7.33 8.19 -13.04
C GLN A 246 7.63 7.78 -14.49
N TYR A 247 8.62 6.90 -14.70
CA TYR A 247 8.99 6.38 -16.01
C TYR A 247 7.88 5.52 -16.64
N ALA A 248 7.19 4.72 -15.83
CA ALA A 248 6.06 3.90 -16.26
C ALA A 248 4.89 4.79 -16.73
N CYS A 249 4.60 5.89 -16.02
CA CYS A 249 3.64 6.90 -16.49
C CYS A 249 4.08 7.54 -17.81
N TRP A 250 5.30 8.09 -17.86
CA TRP A 250 5.88 8.72 -19.06
C TRP A 250 5.78 7.78 -20.28
N SER A 251 6.20 6.53 -20.11
CA SER A 251 6.18 5.54 -21.19
C SER A 251 4.76 5.13 -21.58
N ALA A 252 3.82 5.04 -20.64
CA ALA A 252 2.41 4.78 -20.97
C ALA A 252 1.80 5.90 -21.83
N LEU A 253 2.15 7.16 -21.54
CA LEU A 253 1.66 8.32 -22.30
C LEU A 253 2.28 8.43 -23.70
N THR A 254 3.54 8.01 -23.90
CA THR A 254 4.17 8.06 -25.24
C THR A 254 3.43 7.22 -26.30
N PHE A 255 2.71 6.16 -25.90
CA PHE A 255 1.88 5.36 -26.82
C PHE A 255 0.52 6.00 -27.16
N VAL A 256 0.17 7.12 -26.51
CA VAL A 256 -1.09 7.86 -26.72
C VAL A 256 -0.82 9.37 -26.88
N ASN A 257 0.32 9.72 -27.48
CA ASN A 257 0.77 11.11 -27.70
C ASN A 257 0.00 11.86 -28.81
N ASP A 258 -1.29 11.56 -28.98
CA ASP A 258 -2.15 12.06 -30.06
C ASP A 258 -2.71 13.48 -29.85
N THR A 259 -2.36 14.14 -28.73
CA THR A 259 -2.75 15.53 -28.44
C THR A 259 -1.58 16.37 -27.94
N GLN A 260 -1.67 17.70 -28.12
CA GLN A 260 -0.67 18.64 -27.58
C GLN A 260 -0.59 18.57 -26.04
N GLN A 261 -1.69 18.26 -25.36
CA GLN A 261 -1.76 18.12 -23.90
C GLN A 261 -0.94 16.92 -23.43
N VAL A 262 -1.09 15.75 -24.06
CA VAL A 262 -0.28 14.57 -23.74
C VAL A 262 1.20 14.83 -24.01
N ASN A 263 1.55 15.46 -25.14
CA ASN A 263 2.95 15.79 -25.43
C ASN A 263 3.57 16.76 -24.41
N LYS A 264 2.85 17.80 -23.98
CA LYS A 264 3.29 18.71 -22.90
C LYS A 264 3.54 17.94 -21.59
N THR A 265 2.65 17.01 -21.23
CA THR A 265 2.80 16.20 -20.01
C THR A 265 3.95 15.20 -20.09
N ILE A 266 4.22 14.61 -21.26
CA ILE A 266 5.41 13.78 -21.50
C ILE A 266 6.68 14.60 -21.27
N SER A 267 6.81 15.79 -21.86
CA SER A 267 7.99 16.67 -21.66
C SER A 267 8.16 17.13 -20.20
N PHE A 268 7.05 17.34 -19.47
CA PHE A 268 7.10 17.68 -18.06
C PHE A 268 7.55 16.47 -17.20
N LEU A 269 7.03 15.27 -17.47
CA LEU A 269 7.45 14.03 -16.83
C LEU A 269 8.93 13.71 -17.11
N ASP A 270 9.43 14.02 -18.31
CA ASP A 270 10.84 13.88 -18.68
C ASP A 270 11.75 14.74 -17.79
N SER A 271 11.32 15.99 -17.53
CA SER A 271 12.00 16.90 -16.59
C SER A 271 11.96 16.37 -15.15
N LEU A 272 10.81 15.85 -14.71
CA LEU A 272 10.63 15.24 -13.38
C LEU A 272 11.54 14.01 -13.18
N LEU A 273 11.73 13.17 -14.21
CA LEU A 273 12.66 12.04 -14.15
C LEU A 273 14.10 12.51 -13.87
N GLY A 274 14.53 13.61 -14.47
CA GLY A 274 15.83 14.23 -14.18
C GLY A 274 15.96 14.70 -12.74
N LEU A 275 14.94 15.41 -12.22
CA LEU A 275 14.90 15.88 -10.82
C LEU A 275 14.94 14.71 -9.82
N SER A 276 14.19 13.64 -10.09
CA SER A 276 14.18 12.43 -9.27
C SER A 276 15.51 11.64 -9.34
N SER A 277 16.13 11.55 -10.52
CA SER A 277 17.47 10.96 -10.72
C SER A 277 18.54 11.74 -9.95
N ASN A 278 18.44 13.08 -9.88
CA ASN A 278 19.37 13.91 -9.12
C ASN A 278 19.32 13.57 -7.61
N GLY A 279 18.13 13.51 -7.00
CA GLY A 279 17.98 13.09 -5.60
C GLY A 279 18.51 11.68 -5.35
N LEU A 280 18.18 10.72 -6.22
CA LEU A 280 18.66 9.34 -6.11
C LEU A 280 20.19 9.22 -6.26
N SER A 281 20.80 10.02 -7.13
CA SER A 281 22.25 10.08 -7.35
C SER A 281 22.99 10.62 -6.13
N MET A 282 22.48 11.69 -5.52
CA MET A 282 23.02 12.22 -4.26
C MET A 282 22.95 11.19 -3.14
N MET A 283 21.83 10.46 -3.02
CA MET A 283 21.67 9.40 -2.02
C MET A 283 22.65 8.24 -2.24
N ALA A 284 22.93 7.88 -3.49
CA ALA A 284 23.95 6.88 -3.83
C ALA A 284 25.37 7.35 -3.46
N SER A 285 25.70 8.64 -3.65
CA SER A 285 26.95 9.21 -3.15
C SER A 285 27.01 9.25 -1.61
N TYR A 286 25.93 9.67 -0.95
CA TYR A 286 25.85 9.76 0.52
C TYR A 286 26.03 8.41 1.21
N GLU A 287 25.53 7.31 0.64
CA GLU A 287 25.77 5.98 1.21
C GLU A 287 27.26 5.59 1.25
N ILE A 288 28.03 5.99 0.25
CA ILE A 288 29.42 5.55 0.08
C ILE A 288 30.42 6.53 0.72
N PHE A 289 30.10 7.84 0.76
CA PHE A 289 31.01 8.91 1.22
C PHE A 289 30.51 9.65 2.46
N GLY A 290 29.28 9.40 2.89
CA GLY A 290 28.65 10.07 4.02
C GLY A 290 28.70 11.60 3.86
N ASN A 291 29.11 12.27 4.93
CA ASN A 291 29.09 13.72 5.03
C ASN A 291 30.18 14.44 4.18
N ASP A 292 31.11 13.72 3.55
CA ASP A 292 32.12 14.34 2.68
C ASP A 292 31.55 14.62 1.28
N ILE A 293 30.80 15.72 1.18
CA ILE A 293 30.15 16.19 -0.05
C ILE A 293 31.17 16.57 -1.14
N GLY A 294 32.41 16.93 -0.76
CA GLY A 294 33.50 17.19 -1.69
C GLY A 294 34.04 15.92 -2.37
N SER A 295 33.84 14.77 -1.73
CA SER A 295 34.11 13.44 -2.32
C SER A 295 32.93 12.85 -3.11
N TRP A 296 31.76 13.49 -3.18
CA TRP A 296 30.64 12.93 -3.96
C TRP A 296 30.95 12.92 -5.46
N ARG A 297 30.41 11.93 -6.19
CA ARG A 297 30.61 11.79 -7.65
C ARG A 297 29.46 10.98 -8.30
N PRO A 298 29.26 11.10 -9.63
CA PRO A 298 28.21 10.38 -10.34
C PRO A 298 28.20 8.87 -10.03
N PRO A 299 27.01 8.26 -9.85
CA PRO A 299 26.86 6.84 -9.53
C PRO A 299 27.55 5.94 -10.56
N LYS A 300 28.23 4.91 -10.06
CA LYS A 300 28.91 3.90 -10.86
C LYS A 300 28.24 2.54 -10.72
N THR A 301 28.47 1.69 -11.71
CA THR A 301 27.94 0.32 -11.80
C THR A 301 29.06 -0.72 -11.79
N GLU A 302 28.69 -1.99 -11.75
CA GLU A 302 29.63 -3.10 -11.90
C GLU A 302 30.36 -3.08 -13.26
N ARG A 303 29.77 -2.43 -14.28
CA ARG A 303 30.38 -2.20 -15.59
C ARG A 303 31.54 -1.19 -15.54
N ASP A 304 31.49 -0.25 -14.59
CA ASP A 304 32.57 0.69 -14.27
C ASP A 304 33.64 0.11 -13.33
N GLY A 305 33.51 -1.17 -12.97
CA GLY A 305 34.32 -1.83 -11.95
C GLY A 305 33.98 -1.43 -10.51
N PHE A 306 32.83 -0.79 -10.26
CA PHE A 306 32.35 -0.46 -8.93
C PHE A 306 31.50 -1.59 -8.34
N TRP A 307 31.74 -1.94 -7.08
CA TRP A 307 31.07 -3.02 -6.37
C TRP A 307 30.62 -2.48 -5.01
N GLU A 308 29.33 -2.56 -4.70
CA GLU A 308 28.79 -2.08 -3.42
C GLU A 308 29.30 -2.95 -2.25
N SER A 309 29.73 -2.30 -1.16
CA SER A 309 30.35 -2.97 -0.01
C SER A 309 29.38 -3.94 0.67
N SER A 310 29.75 -5.22 0.74
CA SER A 310 29.11 -6.20 1.62
C SER A 310 29.28 -5.79 3.09
N GLY A 311 28.22 -5.88 3.88
CA GLY A 311 28.31 -5.66 5.33
C GLY A 311 29.25 -6.65 6.03
N SER A 312 29.69 -6.32 7.24
CA SER A 312 30.63 -7.13 8.05
C SER A 312 30.02 -8.41 8.64
N SER A 313 29.11 -9.06 7.91
CA SER A 313 28.52 -10.35 8.25
C SER A 313 29.41 -11.50 7.78
N GLU A 314 30.48 -11.77 8.53
CA GLU A 314 31.23 -13.03 8.42
C GLU A 314 30.31 -14.21 8.79
N GLY A 315 29.67 -14.85 7.80
CA GLY A 315 28.92 -16.09 8.05
C GLY A 315 27.92 -16.54 6.99
N SER A 316 27.28 -15.64 6.23
CA SER A 316 26.24 -16.01 5.26
C SER A 316 26.80 -16.22 3.84
N GLY A 317 27.00 -17.48 3.44
CA GLY A 317 27.16 -17.85 2.04
C GLY A 317 25.86 -17.71 1.24
N LEU A 318 25.91 -18.00 -0.07
CA LEU A 318 24.78 -17.82 -1.00
C LEU A 318 23.50 -18.61 -0.63
N GLY A 319 23.61 -19.66 0.18
CA GLY A 319 22.46 -20.48 0.61
C GLY A 319 21.62 -19.81 1.71
N PHE A 320 20.71 -18.92 1.32
CA PHE A 320 19.67 -18.42 2.22
C PHE A 320 18.57 -19.48 2.42
N LYS A 321 18.07 -19.60 3.66
CA LYS A 321 17.07 -20.63 4.04
C LYS A 321 15.65 -20.10 4.24
N GLY A 322 15.46 -18.80 4.43
CA GLY A 322 14.15 -18.20 4.65
C GLY A 322 13.18 -18.39 3.47
N GLY A 323 11.93 -18.02 3.67
CA GLY A 323 10.84 -18.34 2.76
C GLY A 323 9.50 -17.80 3.27
N VAL A 324 8.40 -18.39 2.83
CA VAL A 324 7.08 -18.13 3.41
C VAL A 324 6.97 -18.95 4.71
N PRO A 325 6.73 -18.35 5.88
CA PRO A 325 6.73 -19.08 7.15
C PRO A 325 5.75 -20.26 7.18
N THR A 326 6.16 -21.35 7.82
CA THR A 326 5.29 -22.52 7.98
C THR A 326 4.22 -22.28 9.07
N GLY A 327 3.28 -23.21 9.22
CA GLY A 327 2.28 -23.16 10.31
C GLY A 327 1.25 -22.02 10.27
N LEU A 328 1.36 -21.07 9.32
CA LEU A 328 0.51 -19.88 9.23
C LEU A 328 -0.99 -20.22 9.22
N ARG A 329 -1.69 -19.77 10.27
CA ARG A 329 -3.14 -19.95 10.44
C ARG A 329 -3.90 -19.04 9.45
N PRO A 330 -4.81 -19.58 8.63
CA PRO A 330 -5.66 -18.76 7.76
C PRO A 330 -6.60 -17.83 8.53
N ASP A 331 -6.66 -16.57 8.09
CA ASP A 331 -7.69 -15.60 8.45
C ASP A 331 -8.91 -15.73 7.53
N ALA A 332 -8.67 -16.00 6.24
CA ALA A 332 -9.68 -16.14 5.20
C ALA A 332 -9.53 -17.47 4.43
N MET A 333 -10.65 -18.01 3.95
CA MET A 333 -10.72 -19.21 3.13
C MET A 333 -11.38 -18.88 1.78
N VAL A 334 -10.76 -19.28 0.67
CA VAL A 334 -11.34 -19.18 -0.67
C VAL A 334 -11.60 -20.60 -1.19
N CYS A 335 -12.85 -20.92 -1.57
CA CYS A 335 -13.20 -22.23 -2.11
C CYS A 335 -14.49 -22.20 -2.94
N LYS A 336 -14.53 -23.00 -4.03
CA LYS A 336 -15.72 -23.12 -4.90
C LYS A 336 -16.97 -23.72 -4.22
N GLY A 337 -16.83 -24.26 -3.01
CA GLY A 337 -17.82 -25.12 -2.33
C GLY A 337 -18.88 -24.44 -1.47
N GLY A 338 -19.06 -23.12 -1.55
CA GLY A 338 -20.23 -22.38 -1.02
C GLY A 338 -20.39 -22.24 0.50
N ASN A 339 -19.87 -23.16 1.32
CA ASN A 339 -20.04 -23.16 2.78
C ASN A 339 -18.86 -22.49 3.49
N GLY A 340 -19.01 -21.20 3.86
CA GLY A 340 -18.08 -20.50 4.75
C GLY A 340 -16.73 -20.09 4.12
N CYS A 341 -16.64 -20.09 2.80
CA CYS A 341 -15.53 -19.53 2.03
C CYS A 341 -15.98 -18.29 1.26
N TYR A 342 -15.03 -17.40 0.94
CA TYR A 342 -15.13 -16.52 -0.23
C TYR A 342 -15.14 -17.36 -1.52
N LYS A 343 -15.82 -16.87 -2.56
CA LYS A 343 -15.96 -17.55 -3.86
C LYS A 343 -14.77 -17.23 -4.77
N THR A 344 -14.26 -16.01 -4.69
CA THR A 344 -13.13 -15.51 -5.46
C THR A 344 -11.96 -15.16 -4.54
N VAL A 345 -10.76 -15.05 -5.12
CA VAL A 345 -9.57 -14.57 -4.42
C VAL A 345 -9.68 -13.07 -4.17
N GLN A 346 -10.23 -12.30 -5.11
CA GLN A 346 -10.46 -10.86 -4.93
C GLN A 346 -11.37 -10.56 -3.73
N GLU A 347 -12.46 -11.30 -3.52
CA GLU A 347 -13.35 -11.13 -2.35
C GLU A 347 -12.58 -11.23 -1.02
N ALA A 348 -11.63 -12.15 -0.93
CA ALA A 348 -10.79 -12.33 0.27
C ALA A 348 -9.72 -11.22 0.42
N VAL A 349 -9.19 -10.68 -0.69
CA VAL A 349 -8.30 -9.51 -0.69
C VAL A 349 -9.06 -8.24 -0.28
N ASP A 350 -10.29 -8.07 -0.77
CA ASP A 350 -11.16 -6.94 -0.42
C ASP A 350 -11.53 -6.96 1.07
N ALA A 351 -11.71 -8.15 1.66
CA ALA A 351 -11.90 -8.35 3.09
C ALA A 351 -10.64 -8.15 3.96
N ALA A 352 -9.42 -8.19 3.39
CA ALA A 352 -8.19 -7.99 4.15
C ALA A 352 -8.12 -6.56 4.74
N PRO A 353 -7.73 -6.37 6.02
CA PRO A 353 -7.67 -5.05 6.63
C PRO A 353 -6.59 -4.16 5.98
N ALA A 354 -6.95 -2.93 5.64
CA ALA A 354 -6.00 -1.95 5.10
C ALA A 354 -5.03 -1.47 6.20
N ASN A 355 -3.74 -1.39 5.87
CA ASN A 355 -2.64 -0.95 6.74
C ASN A 355 -2.61 -1.67 8.10
N ALA A 356 -2.69 -3.00 8.09
CA ALA A 356 -2.80 -3.88 9.26
C ALA A 356 -1.59 -3.91 10.23
N GLY A 357 -0.63 -3.00 10.09
CA GLY A 357 0.69 -3.12 10.73
C GLY A 357 1.44 -4.35 10.21
N ASP A 358 2.29 -4.94 11.06
CA ASP A 358 3.11 -6.12 10.76
C ASP A 358 2.29 -7.43 10.77
N ARG A 359 0.97 -7.36 11.00
CA ARG A 359 0.11 -8.54 10.96
C ARG A 359 -0.03 -9.05 9.53
N LYS A 360 0.52 -10.24 9.29
CA LYS A 360 0.20 -11.11 8.16
C LYS A 360 -1.30 -11.41 8.14
N PHE A 361 -1.98 -11.17 7.01
CA PHE A 361 -3.38 -11.57 6.77
C PHE A 361 -3.41 -12.73 5.77
N VAL A 362 -3.81 -13.91 6.25
CA VAL A 362 -3.55 -15.18 5.56
C VAL A 362 -4.81 -15.68 4.84
N ILE A 363 -4.76 -15.66 3.51
CA ILE A 363 -5.81 -16.14 2.61
C ILE A 363 -5.43 -17.55 2.13
N ARG A 364 -6.12 -18.58 2.64
CA ARG A 364 -5.97 -19.97 2.18
C ARG A 364 -6.88 -20.21 0.97
N ILE A 365 -6.28 -20.42 -0.19
CA ILE A 365 -6.97 -20.66 -1.45
C ILE A 365 -6.99 -22.18 -1.69
N ARG A 366 -8.18 -22.77 -1.79
CA ARG A 366 -8.32 -24.23 -1.94
C ARG A 366 -7.98 -24.72 -3.35
N GLU A 367 -7.75 -26.03 -3.49
CA GLU A 367 -7.64 -26.70 -4.79
C GLU A 367 -8.79 -26.29 -5.74
N GLY A 368 -8.44 -25.93 -6.98
CA GLY A 368 -9.36 -25.39 -7.98
C GLY A 368 -8.72 -24.36 -8.92
N VAL A 369 -9.36 -24.16 -10.07
CA VAL A 369 -9.00 -23.13 -11.06
C VAL A 369 -9.90 -21.90 -10.91
N TYR A 370 -9.33 -20.76 -10.56
CA TYR A 370 -10.02 -19.49 -10.31
C TYR A 370 -9.78 -18.56 -11.50
N GLU A 371 -10.81 -18.38 -12.34
CA GLU A 371 -10.75 -17.53 -13.53
C GLU A 371 -11.17 -16.11 -13.14
N GLU A 372 -10.19 -15.29 -12.73
CA GLU A 372 -10.40 -13.95 -12.18
C GLU A 372 -9.17 -13.06 -12.32
N THR A 373 -9.35 -11.75 -12.25
CA THR A 373 -8.27 -10.76 -12.21
C THR A 373 -8.13 -10.20 -10.80
N VAL A 374 -7.03 -10.50 -10.13
CA VAL A 374 -6.80 -10.16 -8.71
C VAL A 374 -5.88 -8.94 -8.58
N ARG A 375 -6.23 -8.00 -7.70
CA ARG A 375 -5.47 -6.80 -7.37
C ARG A 375 -5.32 -6.66 -5.86
N VAL A 376 -4.07 -6.64 -5.39
CA VAL A 376 -3.68 -6.34 -3.99
C VAL A 376 -3.10 -4.93 -3.96
N PRO A 377 -3.92 -3.88 -3.78
CA PRO A 377 -3.47 -2.48 -3.84
C PRO A 377 -2.56 -2.09 -2.66
N LEU A 378 -1.95 -0.90 -2.73
CA LEU A 378 -0.86 -0.45 -1.87
C LEU A 378 -1.18 -0.48 -0.36
N GLU A 379 -2.44 -0.21 0.00
CA GLU A 379 -2.93 -0.24 1.37
C GLU A 379 -3.13 -1.66 1.94
N LYS A 380 -3.15 -2.70 1.11
CA LYS A 380 -3.35 -4.10 1.51
C LYS A 380 -2.01 -4.78 1.82
N LYS A 381 -1.32 -4.26 2.84
CA LYS A 381 -0.02 -4.75 3.31
C LYS A 381 -0.10 -6.11 3.99
N ASN A 382 0.99 -6.86 3.96
CA ASN A 382 1.19 -8.16 4.62
C ASN A 382 0.14 -9.23 4.27
N VAL A 383 -0.44 -9.17 3.07
CA VAL A 383 -1.36 -10.20 2.56
C VAL A 383 -0.57 -11.45 2.16
N VAL A 384 -0.99 -12.61 2.64
CA VAL A 384 -0.35 -13.92 2.36
C VAL A 384 -1.33 -14.83 1.62
N PHE A 385 -0.99 -15.28 0.42
CA PHE A 385 -1.75 -16.31 -0.31
C PHE A 385 -1.13 -17.70 -0.05
N LEU A 386 -1.92 -18.66 0.44
CA LEU A 386 -1.48 -20.04 0.62
C LEU A 386 -2.39 -21.00 -0.15
N GLY A 387 -1.87 -21.66 -1.18
CA GLY A 387 -2.59 -22.64 -2.00
C GLY A 387 -2.45 -24.09 -1.50
N ASP A 388 -3.28 -24.99 -2.03
CA ASP A 388 -3.20 -26.44 -1.79
C ASP A 388 -2.13 -27.15 -2.66
N GLY A 389 -1.42 -26.41 -3.53
CA GLY A 389 -0.23 -26.87 -4.28
C GLY A 389 -0.13 -26.26 -5.69
N MET A 390 1.10 -26.18 -6.24
CA MET A 390 1.32 -25.89 -7.66
C MET A 390 0.52 -26.89 -8.53
N GLY A 391 -0.09 -26.40 -9.61
CA GLY A 391 -1.00 -27.14 -10.48
C GLY A 391 -2.37 -27.50 -9.87
N LYS A 392 -2.53 -27.41 -8.55
CA LYS A 392 -3.79 -27.69 -7.83
C LYS A 392 -4.62 -26.44 -7.60
N THR A 393 -4.00 -25.39 -7.07
CA THR A 393 -4.64 -24.09 -6.88
C THR A 393 -4.10 -23.13 -7.95
N VAL A 394 -4.92 -22.85 -8.96
CA VAL A 394 -4.54 -22.06 -10.13
C VAL A 394 -5.37 -20.78 -10.18
N ILE A 395 -4.75 -19.61 -10.24
CA ILE A 395 -5.43 -18.35 -10.56
C ILE A 395 -5.09 -18.01 -12.02
N THR A 396 -6.10 -17.89 -12.87
CA THR A 396 -5.95 -17.80 -14.34
C THR A 396 -6.72 -16.63 -14.95
N GLY A 397 -6.19 -16.09 -16.03
CA GLY A 397 -6.80 -15.05 -16.87
C GLY A 397 -6.28 -15.16 -18.31
N SER A 398 -6.75 -14.29 -19.21
CA SER A 398 -6.37 -14.29 -20.63
C SER A 398 -6.23 -12.88 -21.24
N LEU A 399 -6.10 -11.86 -20.37
CA LEU A 399 -5.93 -10.47 -20.81
C LEU A 399 -4.58 -10.29 -21.52
N ASN A 400 -4.59 -9.54 -22.62
CA ASN A 400 -3.42 -9.33 -23.48
C ASN A 400 -3.52 -7.98 -24.21
N VAL A 401 -2.39 -7.45 -24.68
CA VAL A 401 -2.34 -6.13 -25.34
C VAL A 401 -2.99 -6.08 -26.73
N GLY A 402 -3.38 -7.21 -27.30
CA GLY A 402 -4.21 -7.27 -28.51
C GLY A 402 -5.66 -6.80 -28.27
N GLN A 403 -6.08 -6.67 -27.01
CA GLN A 403 -7.43 -6.24 -26.63
C GLN A 403 -7.54 -4.71 -26.53
N PRO A 404 -8.60 -4.08 -27.07
CA PRO A 404 -8.78 -2.62 -27.01
C PRO A 404 -8.71 -2.06 -25.58
N GLY A 405 -7.87 -1.05 -25.37
CA GLY A 405 -7.71 -0.37 -24.08
C GLY A 405 -6.99 -1.17 -22.99
N ILE A 406 -6.31 -2.27 -23.32
CA ILE A 406 -5.49 -3.06 -22.37
C ILE A 406 -3.99 -2.80 -22.63
N SER A 407 -3.25 -2.34 -21.61
CA SER A 407 -1.78 -2.30 -21.65
C SER A 407 -1.17 -3.46 -20.87
N THR A 408 0.13 -3.75 -21.06
CA THR A 408 0.85 -4.82 -20.34
C THR A 408 0.60 -4.79 -18.83
N TYR A 409 0.58 -3.59 -18.21
CA TYR A 409 0.28 -3.41 -16.79
C TYR A 409 -1.09 -3.97 -16.37
N ASN A 410 -2.10 -3.83 -17.25
CA ASN A 410 -3.44 -4.33 -17.02
C ASN A 410 -3.59 -5.83 -17.32
N THR A 411 -2.74 -6.42 -18.17
CA THR A 411 -2.82 -7.84 -18.56
C THR A 411 -2.62 -8.82 -17.42
N ALA A 412 -1.96 -8.40 -16.34
CA ALA A 412 -1.62 -9.25 -15.20
C ALA A 412 -2.85 -9.95 -14.62
N THR A 413 -2.88 -11.29 -14.64
CA THR A 413 -3.92 -12.06 -13.94
C THR A 413 -3.94 -11.69 -12.45
N VAL A 414 -2.78 -11.73 -11.79
CA VAL A 414 -2.61 -11.23 -10.42
C VAL A 414 -1.63 -10.05 -10.41
N GLY A 415 -2.02 -8.94 -9.78
CA GLY A 415 -1.21 -7.74 -9.65
C GLY A 415 -1.13 -7.26 -8.21
N VAL A 416 0.08 -7.11 -7.68
CA VAL A 416 0.36 -6.81 -6.27
C VAL A 416 1.14 -5.49 -6.15
N SER A 417 0.69 -4.61 -5.26
CA SER A 417 1.35 -3.34 -4.94
C SER A 417 1.47 -3.09 -3.42
N GLY A 418 0.73 -3.82 -2.58
CA GLY A 418 0.82 -3.74 -1.11
C GLY A 418 2.05 -4.45 -0.54
N ASP A 419 2.81 -3.74 0.31
CA ASP A 419 4.10 -4.20 0.87
C ASP A 419 3.98 -5.46 1.74
N GLY A 420 5.05 -6.28 1.76
CA GLY A 420 5.13 -7.50 2.57
C GLY A 420 4.28 -8.66 2.04
N PHE A 421 3.88 -8.64 0.77
CA PHE A 421 3.08 -9.72 0.17
C PHE A 421 3.84 -11.06 0.15
N MET A 422 3.15 -12.14 0.49
CA MET A 422 3.71 -13.50 0.44
C MET A 422 2.81 -14.46 -0.34
N ALA A 423 3.40 -15.43 -1.03
CA ALA A 423 2.63 -16.45 -1.75
C ALA A 423 3.31 -17.83 -1.74
N SER A 424 2.57 -18.90 -1.42
CA SER A 424 3.09 -20.27 -1.54
C SER A 424 2.06 -21.31 -1.97
N GLY A 425 2.50 -22.30 -2.76
CA GLY A 425 1.69 -23.46 -3.17
C GLY A 425 0.63 -23.16 -4.23
N LEU A 426 0.94 -22.27 -5.18
CA LEU A 426 -0.01 -21.69 -6.14
C LEU A 426 0.53 -21.73 -7.57
N THR A 427 -0.36 -21.77 -8.56
CA THR A 427 -0.02 -21.42 -9.96
C THR A 427 -0.70 -20.11 -10.34
N PHE A 428 0.07 -19.14 -10.84
CA PHE A 428 -0.42 -17.93 -11.50
C PHE A 428 -0.32 -18.12 -13.01
N GLN A 429 -1.41 -17.93 -13.75
CA GLN A 429 -1.49 -18.27 -15.17
C GLN A 429 -2.09 -17.14 -16.02
N ASN A 430 -1.54 -16.95 -17.22
CA ASN A 430 -2.20 -16.25 -18.32
C ASN A 430 -2.28 -17.17 -19.56
N THR A 431 -3.48 -17.40 -20.08
CA THR A 431 -3.77 -18.35 -21.17
C THR A 431 -3.92 -17.70 -22.54
N ALA A 432 -3.61 -16.41 -22.70
CA ALA A 432 -3.78 -15.69 -23.97
C ALA A 432 -3.02 -16.31 -25.16
N GLY A 433 -1.88 -16.99 -24.90
CA GLY A 433 -1.14 -17.75 -25.90
C GLY A 433 -0.03 -16.97 -26.62
N PRO A 434 0.76 -17.64 -27.49
CA PRO A 434 1.94 -17.07 -28.14
C PRO A 434 1.63 -15.88 -29.08
N ASP A 435 0.53 -15.96 -29.81
CA ASP A 435 0.16 -14.97 -30.83
C ASP A 435 -0.52 -13.71 -30.24
N ALA A 436 -0.81 -13.69 -28.94
CA ALA A 436 -1.45 -12.58 -28.24
C ALA A 436 -0.48 -11.45 -27.80
N HIS A 437 0.82 -11.62 -28.05
CA HIS A 437 1.91 -10.75 -27.58
C HIS A 437 1.93 -10.65 -26.03
N GLN A 438 2.19 -9.48 -25.46
CA GLN A 438 2.34 -9.28 -24.00
C GLN A 438 1.09 -9.73 -23.22
N ALA A 439 1.25 -10.69 -22.31
CA ALA A 439 0.17 -11.27 -21.51
C ALA A 439 0.70 -11.76 -20.14
N VAL A 440 0.71 -10.87 -19.15
CA VAL A 440 1.29 -11.10 -17.82
C VAL A 440 0.44 -12.08 -16.99
N ALA A 441 1.07 -13.04 -16.32
CA ALA A 441 0.43 -13.92 -15.33
C ALA A 441 0.49 -13.33 -13.91
N PHE A 442 1.66 -12.81 -13.51
CA PHE A 442 1.85 -12.18 -12.20
C PHE A 442 2.66 -10.89 -12.31
N ARG A 443 2.20 -9.82 -11.66
CA ARG A 443 2.93 -8.57 -11.45
C ARG A 443 3.12 -8.33 -9.96
N SER A 444 4.35 -8.06 -9.53
CA SER A 444 4.65 -7.55 -8.19
C SER A 444 5.41 -6.23 -8.26
N GLY A 445 4.84 -5.21 -7.60
CA GLY A 445 5.49 -4.00 -7.11
C GLY A 445 5.32 -3.83 -5.59
N SER A 446 5.31 -4.94 -4.85
CA SER A 446 5.41 -4.97 -3.38
C SER A 446 6.89 -4.90 -2.96
N ASP A 447 7.20 -4.12 -1.93
CA ASP A 447 8.49 -4.26 -1.24
C ASP A 447 8.49 -5.48 -0.30
N LEU A 448 9.68 -6.04 -0.06
CA LEU A 448 9.93 -7.21 0.79
C LEU A 448 8.98 -8.41 0.52
N SER A 449 8.61 -8.65 -0.74
CA SER A 449 7.71 -9.76 -1.08
C SER A 449 8.44 -11.11 -1.19
N VAL A 450 7.77 -12.18 -0.74
CA VAL A 450 8.36 -13.54 -0.69
C VAL A 450 7.42 -14.55 -1.34
N ILE A 451 7.85 -15.16 -2.45
CA ILE A 451 7.07 -16.13 -3.21
C ILE A 451 7.84 -17.45 -3.28
N GLU A 452 7.29 -18.51 -2.69
CA GLU A 452 7.98 -19.79 -2.51
C GLU A 452 7.12 -20.98 -2.94
N ASN A 453 7.67 -21.95 -3.67
CA ASN A 453 6.91 -23.11 -4.19
C ASN A 453 5.67 -22.67 -5.00
N CYS A 454 5.84 -21.69 -5.89
CA CYS A 454 4.80 -21.21 -6.81
C CYS A 454 5.19 -21.40 -8.28
N GLU A 455 4.19 -21.51 -9.13
CA GLU A 455 4.35 -21.66 -10.58
C GLU A 455 3.79 -20.44 -11.33
N PHE A 456 4.46 -20.06 -12.42
CA PHE A 456 4.09 -18.95 -13.29
C PHE A 456 4.00 -19.45 -14.72
N LEU A 457 2.80 -19.44 -15.29
CA LEU A 457 2.51 -20.00 -16.63
C LEU A 457 2.05 -18.91 -17.60
N GLY A 458 2.80 -18.73 -18.68
CA GLY A 458 2.39 -17.85 -19.77
C GLY A 458 3.21 -18.04 -21.04
N ASN A 459 3.29 -16.97 -21.84
CA ASN A 459 4.08 -16.91 -23.05
C ASN A 459 5.04 -15.71 -22.97
N GLN A 460 4.68 -14.60 -23.62
CA GLN A 460 5.45 -13.36 -23.57
C GLN A 460 5.07 -12.55 -22.31
N ASP A 461 6.06 -11.90 -21.68
CA ASP A 461 5.90 -11.04 -20.50
C ASP A 461 5.26 -11.78 -19.28
N THR A 462 5.51 -13.08 -19.10
CA THR A 462 4.80 -13.91 -18.09
C THR A 462 4.90 -13.40 -16.65
N LEU A 463 6.11 -13.06 -16.17
CA LEU A 463 6.36 -12.57 -14.82
C LEU A 463 6.90 -11.13 -14.87
N TYR A 464 6.08 -10.20 -14.41
CA TYR A 464 6.44 -8.79 -14.28
C TYR A 464 6.94 -8.51 -12.85
N ALA A 465 8.24 -8.71 -12.65
CA ALA A 465 8.95 -8.32 -11.43
C ALA A 465 9.22 -6.80 -11.50
N GLU A 466 8.17 -6.02 -11.25
CA GLU A 466 8.08 -4.60 -11.61
C GLU A 466 9.08 -3.73 -10.84
N SER A 467 9.01 -3.74 -9.51
CA SER A 467 9.73 -2.78 -8.65
C SER A 467 10.10 -3.38 -7.28
N LEU A 468 10.92 -2.66 -6.51
CA LEU A 468 11.21 -2.92 -5.09
C LEU A 468 11.85 -4.30 -4.83
N ARG A 469 11.93 -4.75 -3.57
CA ARG A 469 12.68 -5.96 -3.17
C ARG A 469 11.80 -7.20 -3.15
N GLN A 470 12.23 -8.26 -3.83
CA GLN A 470 11.46 -9.49 -4.00
C GLN A 470 12.33 -10.74 -3.92
N PHE A 471 11.80 -11.81 -3.33
CA PHE A 471 12.46 -13.11 -3.23
C PHE A 471 11.56 -14.21 -3.79
N TYR A 472 12.07 -14.95 -4.78
CA TYR A 472 11.40 -16.08 -5.42
C TYR A 472 12.21 -17.34 -5.14
N LYS A 473 11.60 -18.36 -4.52
CA LYS A 473 12.31 -19.58 -4.07
C LYS A 473 11.60 -20.87 -4.48
N SER A 474 12.34 -21.83 -5.06
CA SER A 474 11.78 -23.12 -5.49
C SER A 474 10.57 -22.99 -6.44
N CYS A 475 10.57 -21.95 -7.28
CA CYS A 475 9.45 -21.62 -8.16
C CYS A 475 9.65 -22.13 -9.59
N ASN A 476 8.55 -22.52 -10.25
CA ASN A 476 8.53 -22.90 -11.66
C ASN A 476 8.11 -21.70 -12.52
N ILE A 477 8.97 -21.19 -13.41
CA ILE A 477 8.64 -20.02 -14.25
C ILE A 477 8.71 -20.43 -15.72
N GLN A 478 7.60 -20.35 -16.45
CA GLN A 478 7.51 -20.80 -17.84
C GLN A 478 7.02 -19.71 -18.81
N GLY A 479 7.75 -19.46 -19.90
CA GLY A 479 7.40 -18.47 -20.92
C GLY A 479 8.34 -18.53 -22.13
N ASN A 480 8.38 -17.48 -22.98
CA ASN A 480 9.18 -17.50 -24.22
C ASN A 480 9.95 -16.20 -24.54
N VAL A 481 9.29 -15.04 -24.48
CA VAL A 481 9.87 -13.73 -24.78
C VAL A 481 9.76 -12.85 -23.55
N ASP A 482 10.90 -12.34 -23.09
CA ASP A 482 10.99 -11.37 -22.00
C ASP A 482 10.20 -11.81 -20.76
N PHE A 483 10.14 -13.12 -20.52
CA PHE A 483 9.12 -13.70 -19.65
C PHE A 483 9.42 -13.56 -18.16
N ILE A 484 10.60 -13.02 -17.82
CA ILE A 484 10.93 -12.38 -16.55
C ILE A 484 11.43 -10.96 -16.84
N PHE A 485 10.61 -9.94 -16.59
CA PHE A 485 10.92 -8.55 -16.96
C PHE A 485 10.50 -7.56 -15.88
N GLY A 486 11.03 -6.33 -15.98
CA GLY A 486 10.81 -5.26 -15.00
C GLY A 486 12.11 -4.77 -14.36
N ASN A 487 11.97 -3.98 -13.28
CA ASN A 487 13.05 -3.24 -12.64
C ASN A 487 12.98 -3.33 -11.10
N SER A 488 12.62 -4.49 -10.57
CA SER A 488 12.81 -4.84 -9.16
C SER A 488 14.29 -5.13 -8.83
N ALA A 489 14.58 -5.22 -7.54
CA ALA A 489 15.70 -6.00 -7.01
C ALA A 489 15.15 -7.39 -6.64
N SER A 490 15.36 -8.38 -7.51
CA SER A 490 14.84 -9.75 -7.32
C SER A 490 15.93 -10.80 -7.28
N ILE A 491 15.86 -11.68 -6.28
CA ILE A 491 16.58 -12.96 -6.27
C ILE A 491 15.60 -14.08 -6.61
N PHE A 492 16.01 -14.93 -7.54
CA PHE A 492 15.42 -16.21 -7.86
C PHE A 492 16.39 -17.29 -7.36
N GLN A 493 15.97 -18.08 -6.37
CA GLN A 493 16.80 -19.12 -5.74
C GLN A 493 16.16 -20.49 -5.94
N ASP A 494 16.93 -21.49 -6.35
CA ASP A 494 16.48 -22.89 -6.50
C ASP A 494 15.31 -23.08 -7.52
N CYS A 495 15.04 -22.06 -8.35
CA CYS A 495 13.93 -22.04 -9.31
C CYS A 495 14.19 -22.84 -10.60
N LEU A 496 13.12 -23.38 -11.20
CA LEU A 496 13.12 -24.03 -12.50
C LEU A 496 12.55 -23.07 -13.57
N ILE A 497 13.39 -22.70 -14.54
CA ILE A 497 13.09 -21.73 -15.58
C ILE A 497 12.92 -22.48 -16.92
N LEU A 498 11.71 -22.50 -17.47
CA LEU A 498 11.34 -23.32 -18.63
C LEU A 498 10.93 -22.47 -19.83
N ILE A 499 11.68 -22.59 -20.92
CA ILE A 499 11.37 -21.94 -22.19
C ILE A 499 10.30 -22.76 -22.94
N ARG A 500 9.27 -22.08 -23.44
CA ARG A 500 8.14 -22.62 -24.21
C ARG A 500 8.19 -22.16 -25.67
N PRO A 501 7.44 -22.80 -26.60
CA PRO A 501 7.31 -22.33 -27.98
C PRO A 501 6.78 -20.90 -28.07
N ARG A 502 7.22 -20.16 -29.09
CA ARG A 502 6.93 -18.73 -29.32
C ARG A 502 5.85 -18.47 -30.37
N GLN A 503 5.57 -19.43 -31.23
CA GLN A 503 4.70 -19.28 -32.40
C GLN A 503 3.74 -20.47 -32.51
N LEU A 504 2.61 -20.31 -33.21
CA LEU A 504 1.73 -21.45 -33.56
C LEU A 504 2.34 -22.43 -34.58
N ASN A 505 3.39 -22.05 -35.32
CA ASN A 505 4.08 -22.90 -36.31
C ASN A 505 5.61 -22.92 -36.06
N PRO A 506 6.06 -23.40 -34.89
CA PRO A 506 7.42 -23.20 -34.39
C PRO A 506 8.50 -23.91 -35.21
N GLU A 507 8.19 -24.90 -36.06
CA GLU A 507 9.19 -25.67 -36.83
C GLU A 507 10.06 -24.82 -37.80
N ASN A 508 9.69 -23.56 -38.03
CA ASN A 508 10.50 -22.60 -38.78
C ASN A 508 11.63 -21.96 -37.94
N GLY A 509 11.63 -22.16 -36.63
CA GLY A 509 12.56 -21.58 -35.66
C GLY A 509 12.09 -20.28 -35.03
N GLU A 510 12.74 -19.95 -33.91
CA GLU A 510 12.37 -18.84 -33.04
C GLU A 510 13.56 -18.37 -32.18
N ASN A 511 13.56 -17.08 -31.82
CA ASN A 511 14.48 -16.50 -30.85
C ASN A 511 13.71 -16.19 -29.55
N ASN A 512 14.17 -16.72 -28.43
CA ASN A 512 13.59 -16.55 -27.09
C ASN A 512 14.57 -15.86 -26.14
N ALA A 513 14.07 -15.07 -25.21
CA ALA A 513 14.87 -14.38 -24.20
C ALA A 513 14.23 -14.60 -22.82
N VAL A 514 15.02 -15.11 -21.86
CA VAL A 514 14.53 -15.38 -20.50
C VAL A 514 14.26 -14.06 -19.76
N THR A 515 15.23 -13.14 -19.73
CA THR A 515 15.08 -11.86 -19.01
C THR A 515 15.05 -10.62 -19.90
N ALA A 516 14.35 -9.60 -19.40
CA ALA A 516 14.38 -8.23 -19.94
C ALA A 516 14.38 -7.19 -18.79
N HIS A 517 15.51 -7.07 -18.09
CA HIS A 517 15.63 -6.13 -16.97
C HIS A 517 15.70 -4.67 -17.43
N SER A 518 15.03 -3.77 -16.71
CA SER A 518 14.80 -2.38 -17.14
C SER A 518 15.32 -1.29 -16.20
N ARG A 519 16.50 -1.45 -15.61
CA ARG A 519 17.22 -0.36 -14.92
C ARG A 519 17.48 0.82 -15.87
N THR A 520 16.90 1.98 -15.53
CA THR A 520 16.97 3.23 -16.33
C THR A 520 18.05 4.19 -15.86
N ASP A 521 18.57 3.99 -14.65
CA ASP A 521 19.50 4.92 -14.01
C ASP A 521 20.55 4.14 -13.17
N PRO A 522 21.85 4.51 -13.21
CA PRO A 522 22.91 3.77 -12.53
C PRO A 522 22.81 3.83 -11.00
N ALA A 523 22.11 4.82 -10.43
CA ALA A 523 21.91 4.93 -8.98
C ALA A 523 20.94 3.87 -8.41
N GLN A 524 20.10 3.28 -9.27
CA GLN A 524 19.08 2.32 -8.86
C GLN A 524 19.70 1.00 -8.34
N THR A 525 19.23 0.57 -7.16
CA THR A 525 19.66 -0.66 -6.47
C THR A 525 19.12 -1.95 -7.11
N THR A 526 18.51 -1.86 -8.30
CA THR A 526 17.67 -2.89 -8.92
C THR A 526 18.45 -3.84 -9.84
N GLY A 527 17.94 -5.06 -10.06
CA GLY A 527 18.58 -6.10 -10.87
C GLY A 527 17.93 -7.47 -10.65
N PHE A 528 18.14 -8.39 -11.59
CA PHE A 528 17.75 -9.80 -11.42
C PHE A 528 18.96 -10.69 -11.10
N VAL A 529 18.82 -11.53 -10.08
CA VAL A 529 19.84 -12.46 -9.60
C VAL A 529 19.26 -13.87 -9.63
N PHE A 530 19.87 -14.79 -10.38
CA PHE A 530 19.50 -16.20 -10.40
C PHE A 530 20.57 -17.01 -9.66
N GLN A 531 20.16 -17.82 -8.68
CA GLN A 531 21.04 -18.59 -7.79
C GLN A 531 20.59 -20.05 -7.73
N ASN A 532 21.49 -20.97 -8.11
CA ASN A 532 21.22 -22.41 -8.13
C ASN A 532 19.98 -22.81 -8.99
N CYS A 533 19.55 -21.94 -9.91
CA CYS A 533 18.40 -22.19 -10.78
C CYS A 533 18.75 -23.14 -11.93
N VAL A 534 17.74 -23.81 -12.49
CA VAL A 534 17.87 -24.60 -13.73
C VAL A 534 17.22 -23.85 -14.88
N VAL A 535 17.94 -23.64 -15.99
CA VAL A 535 17.41 -23.05 -17.22
C VAL A 535 17.32 -24.13 -18.30
N ASN A 536 16.10 -24.52 -18.67
CA ASN A 536 15.80 -25.58 -19.64
C ASN A 536 14.61 -25.18 -20.55
N GLY A 537 14.17 -26.06 -21.44
CA GLY A 537 12.89 -25.94 -22.15
C GLY A 537 11.82 -26.85 -21.55
N THR A 538 10.55 -26.59 -21.83
CA THR A 538 9.48 -27.59 -21.61
C THR A 538 9.63 -28.75 -22.60
N ASP A 539 9.06 -29.92 -22.29
CA ASP A 539 9.13 -31.12 -23.15
C ASP A 539 8.79 -30.85 -24.62
N ASP A 540 7.77 -30.04 -24.89
CA ASP A 540 7.38 -29.67 -26.25
C ASP A 540 8.39 -28.74 -26.94
N TYR A 541 9.00 -27.80 -26.19
CA TYR A 541 10.10 -26.99 -26.70
C TYR A 541 11.34 -27.85 -26.98
N MET A 542 11.66 -28.80 -26.11
CA MET A 542 12.83 -29.66 -26.28
C MET A 542 12.70 -30.61 -27.46
N LYS A 543 11.50 -31.12 -27.78
CA LYS A 543 11.22 -31.86 -29.03
C LYS A 543 11.58 -31.02 -30.27
N LEU A 544 11.15 -29.76 -30.30
CA LEU A 544 11.42 -28.81 -31.38
C LEU A 544 12.93 -28.49 -31.47
N TYR A 545 13.55 -28.12 -30.35
CA TYR A 545 14.99 -27.85 -30.28
C TYR A 545 15.82 -29.04 -30.77
N TYR A 546 15.55 -30.27 -30.32
CA TYR A 546 16.29 -31.45 -30.78
C TYR A 546 16.05 -31.77 -32.27
N SER A 547 14.90 -31.40 -32.85
CA SER A 547 14.64 -31.57 -34.27
C SER A 547 15.50 -30.65 -35.16
N ASN A 548 15.76 -29.41 -34.71
CA ASN A 548 16.55 -28.43 -35.48
C ASN A 548 17.21 -27.36 -34.58
N PRO A 549 18.28 -27.68 -33.83
CA PRO A 549 18.88 -26.78 -32.82
C PRO A 549 19.60 -25.56 -33.43
N LYS A 550 19.61 -25.42 -34.76
CA LYS A 550 20.18 -24.25 -35.47
C LYS A 550 19.21 -23.08 -35.56
N VAL A 551 17.90 -23.34 -35.46
CA VAL A 551 16.84 -22.33 -35.67
C VAL A 551 16.05 -22.01 -34.39
N HIS A 552 16.03 -22.92 -33.42
CA HIS A 552 15.49 -22.69 -32.08
C HIS A 552 16.61 -22.13 -31.17
N LYS A 553 16.56 -20.83 -30.86
CA LYS A 553 17.64 -20.09 -30.17
C LYS A 553 17.15 -19.43 -28.90
N ASN A 554 17.86 -19.67 -27.80
CA ASN A 554 17.51 -19.14 -26.49
C ASN A 554 18.66 -18.32 -25.91
N PHE A 555 18.30 -17.22 -25.27
CA PHE A 555 19.22 -16.27 -24.66
C PHE A 555 18.81 -16.01 -23.19
N LEU A 556 19.80 -15.85 -22.32
CA LEU A 556 19.63 -15.55 -20.89
C LEU A 556 18.93 -14.20 -20.68
N GLY A 557 19.07 -13.24 -21.60
CA GLY A 557 18.31 -12.00 -21.59
C GLY A 557 18.68 -11.00 -22.68
N ARG A 558 17.99 -9.86 -22.67
CA ARG A 558 18.24 -8.69 -23.54
C ARG A 558 17.93 -7.35 -22.85
N PRO A 559 18.72 -6.28 -23.10
CA PRO A 559 18.66 -5.05 -22.31
C PRO A 559 17.49 -4.15 -22.71
N TRP A 560 16.36 -4.25 -22.01
CA TRP A 560 15.19 -3.40 -22.27
C TRP A 560 15.46 -1.91 -21.96
N LYS A 561 16.42 -1.61 -21.07
CA LYS A 561 16.89 -0.24 -20.75
C LYS A 561 18.42 -0.18 -20.61
N GLU A 562 18.93 1.04 -20.60
CA GLU A 562 20.34 1.43 -20.67
C GLU A 562 21.26 0.74 -19.64
N PHE A 563 20.82 0.61 -18.38
CA PHE A 563 21.66 0.08 -17.28
C PHE A 563 21.25 -1.33 -16.84
N SER A 564 20.58 -2.09 -17.73
CA SER A 564 20.03 -3.43 -17.49
C SER A 564 20.99 -4.34 -16.71
N ARG A 565 20.51 -4.94 -15.60
CA ARG A 565 21.32 -5.76 -14.70
C ARG A 565 20.71 -7.14 -14.50
N THR A 566 21.44 -8.19 -14.88
CA THR A 566 21.03 -9.59 -14.70
C THR A 566 22.25 -10.46 -14.44
N VAL A 567 22.19 -11.35 -13.44
CA VAL A 567 23.28 -12.29 -13.16
C VAL A 567 22.78 -13.73 -12.96
N PHE A 568 23.56 -14.70 -13.45
CA PHE A 568 23.33 -16.14 -13.24
C PHE A 568 24.51 -16.74 -12.46
N ILE A 569 24.22 -17.29 -11.27
CA ILE A 569 25.19 -17.71 -10.27
C ILE A 569 24.92 -19.18 -9.90
N GLN A 570 25.88 -20.06 -10.14
CA GLN A 570 25.80 -21.49 -9.83
C GLN A 570 24.60 -22.21 -10.49
N CYS A 571 24.04 -21.64 -11.56
CA CYS A 571 22.88 -22.19 -12.27
C CYS A 571 23.28 -23.36 -13.17
N LEU A 572 22.35 -24.31 -13.38
CA LEU A 572 22.44 -25.31 -14.44
C LEU A 572 21.83 -24.73 -15.73
N LEU A 573 22.67 -24.50 -16.73
CA LEU A 573 22.28 -23.97 -18.04
C LEU A 573 22.32 -25.10 -19.07
N GLU A 574 21.14 -25.53 -19.54
CA GLU A 574 21.04 -26.65 -20.48
C GLU A 574 21.44 -26.28 -21.92
N ALA A 575 21.64 -27.31 -22.75
CA ALA A 575 22.16 -27.18 -24.12
C ALA A 575 21.38 -26.23 -25.05
N LEU A 576 20.13 -25.90 -24.72
CA LEU A 576 19.30 -24.95 -25.49
C LEU A 576 19.75 -23.49 -25.38
N VAL A 577 20.52 -23.13 -24.34
CA VAL A 577 21.10 -21.78 -24.19
C VAL A 577 22.17 -21.60 -25.25
N THR A 578 22.01 -20.59 -26.11
CA THR A 578 22.94 -20.35 -27.22
C THR A 578 24.35 -20.00 -26.73
N PRO A 579 25.41 -20.35 -27.50
CA PRO A 579 26.79 -20.05 -27.10
C PRO A 579 27.04 -18.56 -26.81
N GLN A 580 26.36 -17.68 -27.55
CA GLN A 580 26.35 -16.23 -27.36
C GLN A 580 25.89 -15.79 -25.96
N GLY A 581 25.02 -16.58 -25.31
CA GLY A 581 24.41 -16.31 -24.01
C GLY A 581 23.33 -15.24 -24.06
N TRP A 582 23.64 -14.07 -24.62
CA TRP A 582 22.85 -12.85 -24.48
C TRP A 582 22.53 -12.21 -25.85
N LEU A 583 21.41 -11.48 -25.93
CA LEU A 583 20.88 -10.91 -27.16
C LEU A 583 20.85 -9.37 -27.08
N PRO A 584 21.36 -8.61 -28.08
CA PRO A 584 21.18 -7.16 -28.12
C PRO A 584 19.70 -6.78 -28.24
N TRP A 585 19.31 -5.63 -27.69
CA TRP A 585 17.95 -5.12 -27.83
C TRP A 585 17.70 -4.51 -29.22
N SER A 586 18.56 -3.58 -29.63
CA SER A 586 18.57 -2.99 -30.98
C SER A 586 19.93 -2.32 -31.24
N GLY A 587 20.67 -2.77 -32.25
CA GLY A 587 22.04 -2.33 -32.49
C GLY A 587 22.91 -2.45 -31.23
N ASP A 588 23.72 -1.41 -30.98
CA ASP A 588 24.63 -1.35 -29.84
C ASP A 588 24.01 -0.71 -28.57
N PHE A 589 22.68 -0.53 -28.53
CA PHE A 589 21.98 0.05 -27.38
C PHE A 589 22.26 -0.73 -26.08
N ALA A 590 22.59 0.02 -25.03
CA ALA A 590 22.95 -0.46 -23.69
C ALA A 590 24.22 -1.35 -23.60
N LEU A 591 24.87 -1.72 -24.72
CA LEU A 591 25.96 -2.70 -24.69
C LEU A 591 27.22 -2.20 -23.98
N GLU A 592 27.39 -0.89 -23.83
CA GLU A 592 28.49 -0.24 -23.09
C GLU A 592 28.19 -0.08 -21.59
N THR A 593 26.92 -0.02 -21.19
CA THR A 593 26.43 0.41 -19.86
C THR A 593 25.73 -0.68 -19.05
N LEU A 594 25.28 -1.77 -19.69
CA LEU A 594 24.65 -2.91 -19.02
C LEU A 594 25.66 -3.74 -18.22
N TYR A 595 25.14 -4.49 -17.23
CA TYR A 595 25.91 -5.53 -16.53
C TYR A 595 25.18 -6.88 -16.55
N TYR A 596 25.61 -7.76 -17.48
CA TYR A 596 25.17 -9.14 -17.57
C TYR A 596 26.30 -10.08 -17.15
N GLY A 597 26.17 -10.67 -15.97
CA GLY A 597 27.22 -11.44 -15.30
C GLY A 597 26.91 -12.93 -15.18
N GLU A 598 27.92 -13.78 -15.34
CA GLU A 598 27.83 -15.21 -15.06
C GLU A 598 28.92 -15.63 -14.06
N PHE A 599 28.61 -16.58 -13.17
CA PHE A 599 29.56 -17.13 -12.19
C PHE A 599 29.32 -18.61 -11.89
N ASN A 600 30.33 -19.45 -12.13
CA ASN A 600 30.36 -20.87 -11.75
C ASN A 600 29.10 -21.67 -12.19
N ASN A 601 28.49 -21.29 -13.32
CA ASN A 601 27.37 -22.01 -13.92
C ASN A 601 27.84 -23.35 -14.50
N SER A 602 26.92 -24.32 -14.58
CA SER A 602 27.18 -25.69 -15.04
C SER A 602 26.25 -26.09 -16.19
N GLY A 603 26.47 -27.26 -16.80
CA GLY A 603 25.70 -27.72 -17.96
C GLY A 603 26.25 -27.25 -19.30
N LEU A 604 25.67 -27.76 -20.39
CA LEU A 604 26.19 -27.55 -21.75
C LEU A 604 26.02 -26.12 -22.27
N GLY A 605 25.02 -25.39 -21.77
CA GLY A 605 24.78 -23.97 -22.07
C GLY A 605 25.71 -23.00 -21.34
N ALA A 606 26.41 -23.45 -20.29
CA ALA A 606 27.30 -22.62 -19.48
C ALA A 606 28.69 -22.38 -20.11
N ASN A 607 28.98 -22.89 -21.32
CA ASN A 607 30.26 -22.63 -21.96
C ASN A 607 30.43 -21.14 -22.34
N LEU A 608 31.36 -20.49 -21.66
CA LEU A 608 31.66 -19.07 -21.80
C LEU A 608 32.47 -18.72 -23.06
N SER A 609 33.10 -19.71 -23.72
CA SER A 609 34.12 -19.47 -24.76
C SER A 609 33.64 -18.80 -26.05
N ALA A 610 32.32 -18.64 -26.21
CA ALA A 610 31.67 -18.04 -27.38
C ALA A 610 30.58 -17.02 -27.00
N ARG A 611 30.60 -16.54 -25.74
CA ARG A 611 29.73 -15.46 -25.26
C ARG A 611 29.99 -14.15 -26.01
N VAL A 612 28.99 -13.28 -26.03
CA VAL A 612 29.13 -11.92 -26.55
C VAL A 612 30.18 -11.13 -25.73
N THR A 613 31.00 -10.34 -26.41
CA THR A 613 32.16 -9.62 -25.82
C THR A 613 31.79 -8.53 -24.81
N TRP A 614 30.51 -8.15 -24.75
CA TRP A 614 29.94 -7.18 -23.81
C TRP A 614 29.27 -7.83 -22.58
N SER A 615 29.25 -9.17 -22.49
CA SER A 615 28.89 -9.90 -21.27
C SER A 615 30.10 -10.00 -20.32
N SER A 616 29.84 -10.25 -19.04
CA SER A 616 30.82 -10.20 -17.96
C SER A 616 30.96 -11.52 -17.20
N GLN A 617 32.12 -11.71 -16.58
CA GLN A 617 32.30 -12.66 -15.49
C GLN A 617 32.27 -11.92 -14.17
N ILE A 618 31.59 -12.48 -13.17
CA ILE A 618 31.59 -11.91 -11.82
C ILE A 618 32.88 -12.34 -11.12
N PRO A 619 33.74 -11.42 -10.62
CA PRO A 619 34.92 -11.81 -9.88
C PRO A 619 34.54 -12.46 -8.55
N ALA A 620 35.20 -13.56 -8.20
CA ALA A 620 34.82 -14.40 -7.06
C ALA A 620 34.71 -13.63 -5.73
N GLN A 621 35.57 -12.63 -5.50
CA GLN A 621 35.55 -11.83 -4.27
C GLN A 621 34.32 -10.92 -4.12
N HIS A 622 33.56 -10.66 -5.19
CA HIS A 622 32.36 -9.81 -5.16
C HIS A 622 31.05 -10.59 -5.12
N ILE A 623 31.08 -11.93 -5.22
CA ILE A 623 29.86 -12.75 -5.34
C ILE A 623 28.88 -12.58 -4.18
N ASN A 624 29.40 -12.26 -2.98
CA ASN A 624 28.59 -12.02 -1.78
C ASN A 624 27.71 -10.76 -1.85
N MET A 625 27.95 -9.81 -2.77
CA MET A 625 27.04 -8.67 -2.95
C MET A 625 25.64 -9.12 -3.39
N TYR A 626 25.55 -10.25 -4.09
CA TYR A 626 24.32 -10.79 -4.65
C TYR A 626 23.59 -11.72 -3.66
N SER A 627 24.10 -11.91 -2.44
CA SER A 627 23.37 -12.66 -1.40
C SER A 627 22.08 -11.93 -0.99
N VAL A 628 21.11 -12.69 -0.45
CA VAL A 628 19.82 -12.15 0.03
C VAL A 628 20.00 -10.98 1.01
N GLN A 629 20.95 -11.08 1.93
CA GLN A 629 21.21 -10.06 2.95
C GLN A 629 21.84 -8.78 2.38
N ASN A 630 22.64 -8.87 1.31
CA ASN A 630 23.27 -7.68 0.71
C ASN A 630 22.39 -7.06 -0.39
N PHE A 631 21.86 -7.86 -1.30
CA PHE A 631 21.18 -7.40 -2.51
C PHE A 631 19.72 -6.95 -2.29
N ILE A 632 18.99 -7.63 -1.40
CA ILE A 632 17.60 -7.27 -1.03
C ILE A 632 17.41 -6.98 0.46
N GLN A 633 18.50 -6.81 1.22
CA GLN A 633 18.53 -6.33 2.61
C GLN A 633 17.57 -7.04 3.59
N VAL A 634 17.19 -8.30 3.32
CA VAL A 634 16.35 -9.09 4.22
C VAL A 634 17.16 -9.45 5.45
N ALA A 635 16.71 -8.99 6.62
CA ALA A 635 17.28 -9.36 7.91
C ALA A 635 17.05 -10.85 8.19
N VAL A 636 18.03 -11.51 8.80
CA VAL A 636 17.88 -12.89 9.27
C VAL A 636 17.25 -12.85 10.66
N GLU A 637 15.92 -12.76 10.72
CA GLU A 637 15.19 -13.21 11.91
C GLU A 637 15.32 -14.73 11.97
N ILE A 638 15.93 -15.24 13.05
CA ILE A 638 16.07 -16.68 13.29
C ILE A 638 14.76 -17.16 13.94
N GLU A 639 13.76 -17.46 13.11
CA GLU A 639 12.63 -18.31 13.51
C GLU A 639 13.15 -19.74 13.72
N ASP A 640 13.61 -20.04 14.94
CA ASP A 640 14.03 -21.38 15.37
C ASP A 640 12.78 -22.28 15.53
N GLU A 641 12.48 -23.10 14.52
CA GLU A 641 11.39 -24.09 14.59
C GLU A 641 11.73 -25.25 15.55
N ASP A 642 11.07 -25.26 16.72
CA ASP A 642 10.84 -26.38 17.65
C ASP A 642 11.91 -27.50 17.75
N SER A 643 12.82 -27.37 18.72
CA SER A 643 13.47 -28.56 19.33
C SER A 643 13.84 -28.37 20.81
N PRO A 644 13.34 -29.22 21.73
CA PRO A 644 13.51 -29.05 23.19
C PRO A 644 14.88 -29.54 23.73
N ILE A 645 15.97 -29.35 22.97
CA ILE A 645 17.29 -29.93 23.27
C ILE A 645 18.28 -28.92 23.87
N ILE A 646 18.21 -27.63 23.51
CA ILE A 646 19.12 -26.60 24.06
C ILE A 646 18.69 -26.16 25.48
N ALA A 647 17.44 -26.41 25.87
CA ALA A 647 16.89 -26.10 27.19
C ALA A 647 17.50 -26.91 28.37
N TRP A 648 18.42 -27.85 28.10
CA TRP A 648 19.01 -28.72 29.13
C TRP A 648 20.52 -28.54 29.36
N VAL A 649 21.24 -27.83 28.48
CA VAL A 649 22.70 -27.66 28.60
C VAL A 649 23.08 -26.37 29.34
N THR A 650 22.31 -25.29 29.17
CA THR A 650 22.59 -23.98 29.80
C THR A 650 21.85 -23.77 31.12
N LYS A 651 21.57 -24.84 31.88
CA LYS A 651 20.94 -24.77 33.22
C LYS A 651 21.64 -25.64 34.28
N LEU A 652 22.96 -25.82 34.11
CA LEU A 652 23.81 -26.51 35.08
C LEU A 652 25.20 -25.86 35.22
N ALA A 653 25.24 -24.54 35.09
CA ALA A 653 26.42 -23.71 35.37
C ALA A 653 26.09 -22.64 36.43
N VAL A 654 26.52 -22.92 37.67
CA VAL A 654 26.69 -21.96 38.78
C VAL A 654 25.45 -21.16 39.20
N THR A 655 24.59 -21.81 39.99
CA THR A 655 23.87 -21.12 41.09
C THR A 655 24.73 -21.18 42.36
N ILE A 656 25.93 -20.59 42.31
CA ILE A 656 26.80 -20.37 43.47
C ILE A 656 27.57 -19.06 43.26
N GLU A 657 27.05 -17.95 43.76
CA GLU A 657 27.87 -16.98 44.51
C GLU A 657 26.97 -15.98 45.24
N GLY A 658 26.92 -16.14 46.56
CA GLY A 658 26.00 -15.43 47.44
C GLY A 658 26.50 -15.36 48.87
N GLU A 659 27.80 -15.17 49.10
CA GLU A 659 28.32 -14.66 50.37
C GLU A 659 29.76 -14.13 50.26
N ARG A 660 29.99 -12.90 50.76
CA ARG A 660 31.30 -12.23 50.99
C ARG A 660 32.10 -11.86 49.72
N GLY A 661 32.87 -10.77 49.69
CA GLY A 661 32.90 -9.63 50.62
C GLY A 661 34.23 -8.87 50.67
N ARG A 662 34.15 -7.55 50.41
CA ARG A 662 35.18 -6.49 50.64
C ARG A 662 36.39 -6.41 49.69
N GLU A 663 36.78 -5.15 49.45
CA GLU A 663 38.10 -4.63 49.01
C GLU A 663 38.63 -4.97 47.59
N GLY A 664 39.26 -3.99 46.90
CA GLY A 664 40.44 -4.37 46.10
C GLY A 664 40.94 -3.62 44.86
N GLY A 665 40.25 -2.63 44.25
CA GLY A 665 40.88 -1.60 43.40
C GLY A 665 41.53 -1.92 42.02
N ARG A 666 41.28 -0.99 41.07
CA ARG A 666 42.04 -0.64 39.84
C ARG A 666 42.03 -1.53 38.59
N GLU A 667 42.25 -0.84 37.48
CA GLU A 667 42.40 -1.33 36.10
C GLU A 667 43.77 -1.99 35.87
N VAL A 668 43.85 -2.91 34.89
CA VAL A 668 44.59 -2.75 33.61
C VAL A 668 43.94 -3.73 32.60
N GLY A 669 43.83 -3.35 31.33
CA GLY A 669 43.28 -4.22 30.27
C GLY A 669 44.35 -4.80 29.32
N GLY A 670 43.99 -5.83 28.55
CA GLY A 670 44.78 -6.30 27.42
C GLY A 670 44.71 -7.82 27.15
N ALA A 671 44.81 -8.18 25.86
CA ALA A 671 45.09 -9.51 25.32
C ALA A 671 44.16 -10.70 25.70
N VAL A 672 43.18 -10.98 24.83
CA VAL A 672 42.65 -12.34 24.64
C VAL A 672 42.77 -12.69 23.15
N ASN A 673 43.86 -13.37 22.77
CA ASN A 673 44.00 -13.94 21.42
C ASN A 673 45.00 -15.10 21.36
N ALA A 674 44.81 -16.13 22.20
CA ALA A 674 45.57 -17.39 22.15
C ALA A 674 44.90 -18.53 22.94
N ALA A 675 44.06 -19.35 22.28
CA ALA A 675 43.83 -20.77 22.60
C ALA A 675 42.68 -21.36 21.75
N ASN A 676 42.97 -21.93 20.57
CA ASN A 676 42.06 -22.91 19.97
C ASN A 676 42.84 -23.89 19.07
N ASN A 677 43.36 -24.98 19.67
CA ASN A 677 43.99 -26.09 18.95
C ASN A 677 44.21 -27.29 19.90
N ARG A 678 43.87 -28.51 19.43
CA ARG A 678 43.81 -29.78 20.21
C ARG A 678 42.63 -29.78 21.19
N ILE A 679 41.83 -30.84 21.34
CA ILE A 679 42.18 -32.26 21.57
C ILE A 679 41.32 -33.22 20.72
N THR A 680 41.79 -34.47 20.57
CA THR A 680 41.13 -35.58 19.85
C THR A 680 40.91 -36.81 20.74
N ASP A 681 40.01 -37.70 20.31
CA ASP A 681 39.92 -39.16 20.60
C ASP A 681 39.24 -39.71 21.89
N PHE A 682 38.72 -40.95 21.71
CA PHE A 682 38.05 -41.89 22.64
C PHE A 682 36.66 -41.48 23.19
N TYR A 683 35.58 -42.27 23.03
CA TYR A 683 35.49 -43.72 23.33
C TYR A 683 34.79 -44.60 22.25
N LEU A 684 34.50 -45.88 22.58
CA LEU A 684 34.29 -47.00 21.64
C LEU A 684 33.07 -47.93 21.92
N HIS A 685 32.55 -48.57 20.85
CA HIS A 685 31.64 -49.75 20.80
C HIS A 685 30.19 -49.53 21.30
N THR A 686 29.12 -50.13 20.75
CA THR A 686 28.92 -51.41 20.00
C THR A 686 28.14 -51.21 18.66
N ARG A 687 28.46 -51.87 17.54
CA ARG A 687 27.87 -53.15 17.00
C ARG A 687 26.33 -53.20 17.07
N GLU A 688 25.59 -53.56 16.01
CA GLU A 688 25.80 -54.69 15.07
C GLU A 688 25.92 -54.34 13.56
N LYS A 689 25.84 -55.36 12.68
CA LYS A 689 26.07 -55.40 11.20
C LYS A 689 25.32 -56.61 10.60
N PRO A 690 25.18 -56.83 9.26
CA PRO A 690 25.92 -56.23 8.12
C PRO A 690 25.01 -55.67 6.99
N PRO A 691 25.62 -55.17 5.89
CA PRO A 691 25.67 -56.01 4.67
C PRO A 691 27.09 -56.23 4.11
N VAL A 692 27.20 -57.13 3.12
CA VAL A 692 28.42 -57.56 2.37
C VAL A 692 27.92 -57.81 0.93
N THR A 693 28.49 -57.33 -0.18
CA THR A 693 29.82 -57.51 -0.81
C THR A 693 30.22 -56.27 -1.64
N SER A 694 31.37 -55.62 -1.47
CA SER A 694 32.70 -55.89 -2.09
C SER A 694 32.74 -55.86 -3.65
N ILE A 695 33.45 -54.96 -4.39
CA ILE A 695 34.91 -54.60 -4.47
C ILE A 695 35.69 -55.49 -5.49
N PRO A 696 36.61 -54.99 -6.38
CA PRO A 696 36.85 -53.62 -6.88
C PRO A 696 37.30 -53.57 -8.39
N PRO A 697 38.41 -52.94 -8.94
CA PRO A 697 38.48 -52.53 -10.37
C PRO A 697 39.75 -53.01 -11.16
N SER A 698 40.06 -52.41 -12.34
CA SER A 698 41.39 -51.82 -12.72
C SER A 698 41.94 -52.03 -14.18
N LEU A 699 42.37 -50.90 -14.79
CA LEU A 699 43.58 -50.65 -15.64
C LEU A 699 43.81 -51.18 -17.11
N PHE A 700 43.97 -50.18 -18.01
CA PHE A 700 45.04 -49.95 -19.03
C PHE A 700 45.08 -50.46 -20.51
N PHE A 701 45.30 -49.45 -21.39
CA PHE A 701 46.18 -49.34 -22.59
C PHE A 701 45.97 -50.05 -23.97
N SER A 702 45.49 -49.24 -24.94
CA SER A 702 46.29 -48.68 -26.08
C SER A 702 46.09 -49.13 -27.56
N ASN A 703 46.35 -48.15 -28.46
CA ASN A 703 46.98 -48.22 -29.80
C ASN A 703 46.24 -48.76 -31.06
N ILE A 704 45.92 -47.86 -32.02
CA ILE A 704 46.62 -47.69 -33.34
C ILE A 704 45.99 -46.52 -34.17
N ARG A 705 46.71 -46.04 -35.21
CA ARG A 705 46.40 -44.87 -36.06
C ARG A 705 45.81 -45.26 -37.43
N TYR A 706 45.10 -44.36 -38.12
CA TYR A 706 45.52 -43.79 -39.44
C TYR A 706 44.56 -42.68 -39.96
N ASN A 707 44.99 -41.95 -41.00
CA ASN A 707 44.27 -40.87 -41.73
C ASN A 707 44.77 -40.89 -43.20
N PRO A 708 43.91 -40.72 -44.24
CA PRO A 708 43.94 -39.46 -45.02
C PRO A 708 42.63 -39.01 -45.72
N ASN A 709 42.55 -37.70 -46.03
CA ASN A 709 41.69 -37.08 -47.07
C ASN A 709 42.18 -37.41 -48.51
N PRO A 710 41.37 -37.30 -49.60
CA PRO A 710 41.32 -36.02 -50.37
C PRO A 710 40.07 -35.72 -51.27
N ILE A 711 39.91 -34.42 -51.64
CA ILE A 711 39.56 -33.81 -52.96
C ILE A 711 38.58 -34.59 -53.89
N SER A 712 37.43 -34.04 -54.34
CA SER A 712 37.39 -32.98 -55.37
C SER A 712 36.13 -32.04 -55.42
N THR A 713 35.57 -31.76 -56.61
CA THR A 713 35.21 -30.38 -57.06
C THR A 713 34.16 -30.34 -58.21
N ILE A 714 33.67 -29.13 -58.59
CA ILE A 714 33.25 -28.68 -59.96
C ILE A 714 31.73 -28.56 -60.36
N ILE A 715 31.25 -27.30 -60.38
CA ILE A 715 30.53 -26.55 -61.47
C ILE A 715 29.00 -26.71 -61.80
N MET A 716 28.26 -25.62 -61.49
CA MET A 716 27.29 -24.82 -62.31
C MET A 716 25.87 -25.25 -62.79
N HIS A 717 24.87 -24.50 -62.27
CA HIS A 717 23.87 -23.64 -62.99
C HIS A 717 22.66 -24.17 -63.83
N SER A 718 21.45 -23.80 -63.37
CA SER A 718 20.53 -22.81 -64.00
C SER A 718 19.17 -23.18 -64.65
N ARG A 719 18.10 -23.00 -63.85
CA ARG A 719 16.86 -22.18 -64.07
C ARG A 719 15.83 -22.47 -65.21
N LYS A 720 14.62 -22.91 -64.77
CA LYS A 720 13.25 -22.37 -65.14
C LYS A 720 12.79 -22.55 -66.63
N PRO A 721 11.65 -22.01 -67.17
CA PRO A 721 10.48 -21.27 -66.58
C PRO A 721 9.01 -21.56 -67.11
N ILE A 722 7.97 -21.13 -66.33
CA ILE A 722 6.65 -20.49 -66.72
C ILE A 722 5.52 -21.33 -67.41
N LYS A 723 4.29 -21.53 -66.82
CA LYS A 723 2.97 -20.77 -66.78
C LYS A 723 2.16 -20.68 -68.13
N PRO A 724 0.91 -20.12 -68.26
CA PRO A 724 -0.19 -19.71 -67.32
C PRO A 724 -1.68 -20.06 -67.72
N HIS A 725 -2.65 -19.80 -66.81
CA HIS A 725 -4.05 -19.23 -66.94
C HIS A 725 -4.92 -19.62 -65.70
N SER A 726 -5.97 -18.96 -65.15
CA SER A 726 -6.87 -17.78 -65.42
C SER A 726 -8.05 -18.02 -66.38
N PHE A 727 -9.35 -17.84 -66.04
CA PHE A 727 -10.10 -16.84 -65.22
C PHE A 727 -11.32 -17.48 -64.45
N SER A 728 -12.24 -16.83 -63.69
CA SER A 728 -12.27 -15.68 -62.72
C SER A 728 -13.74 -15.38 -62.24
N LYS A 729 -13.95 -14.39 -61.33
CA LYS A 729 -15.20 -13.74 -60.79
C LYS A 729 -16.03 -14.42 -59.65
N PHE A 730 -16.02 -13.84 -58.43
CA PHE A 730 -17.23 -13.38 -57.68
C PHE A 730 -16.92 -12.65 -56.32
N LEU A 731 -16.33 -11.43 -56.30
CA LEU A 731 -16.34 -10.59 -55.07
C LEU A 731 -16.01 -9.08 -55.26
N ILE A 732 -16.70 -8.36 -56.16
CA ILE A 732 -16.56 -6.89 -56.27
C ILE A 732 -17.95 -6.26 -56.40
N LEU A 733 -18.51 -5.78 -55.28
CA LEU A 733 -19.69 -4.88 -55.25
C LEU A 733 -19.98 -4.23 -53.88
N SER A 734 -19.48 -4.75 -52.75
CA SER A 734 -19.87 -4.28 -51.40
C SER A 734 -19.03 -3.12 -50.80
N MET A 735 -17.94 -2.69 -51.44
CA MET A 735 -16.99 -1.72 -50.85
C MET A 735 -17.07 -0.29 -51.43
N ALA A 736 -17.80 -0.07 -52.53
CA ALA A 736 -17.84 1.24 -53.18
C ALA A 736 -18.75 2.26 -52.46
N SER A 737 -19.86 1.82 -51.88
CA SER A 737 -20.90 2.72 -51.33
C SER A 737 -20.51 3.42 -50.03
N LEU A 738 -19.62 2.82 -49.23
CA LEU A 738 -19.17 3.38 -47.95
C LEU A 738 -18.23 4.58 -48.13
N PHE A 739 -17.45 4.61 -49.22
CA PHE A 739 -16.47 5.67 -49.47
C PHE A 739 -17.11 6.99 -49.93
N LEU A 740 -18.28 6.95 -50.58
CA LEU A 740 -18.96 8.17 -51.04
C LEU A 740 -19.65 8.93 -49.90
N LEU A 741 -20.23 8.22 -48.93
CA LEU A 741 -20.92 8.83 -47.79
C LEU A 741 -19.96 9.64 -46.90
N ALA A 742 -18.74 9.12 -46.67
CA ALA A 742 -17.72 9.80 -45.87
C ALA A 742 -17.28 11.16 -46.45
N LEU A 743 -17.26 11.31 -47.79
CA LEU A 743 -16.89 12.58 -48.42
C LEU A 743 -17.99 13.65 -48.31
N LEU A 744 -19.27 13.30 -48.39
CA LEU A 744 -20.35 14.29 -48.26
C LEU A 744 -20.43 14.88 -46.84
N SER A 745 -20.15 14.09 -45.80
CA SER A 745 -20.13 14.58 -44.42
C SER A 745 -19.06 15.65 -44.17
N LEU A 746 -17.89 15.53 -44.81
CA LEU A 746 -16.78 16.47 -44.64
C LEU A 746 -17.03 17.84 -45.31
N LEU A 747 -17.75 17.86 -46.44
CA LEU A 747 -18.01 19.08 -47.21
C LEU A 747 -19.10 19.97 -46.61
N LEU A 748 -20.00 19.42 -45.80
CA LEU A 748 -21.05 20.19 -45.10
C LEU A 748 -20.56 20.91 -43.84
N PHE A 749 -19.41 20.53 -43.28
CA PHE A 749 -18.86 21.16 -42.07
C PHE A 749 -18.03 22.43 -42.33
N PHE A 750 -17.64 22.70 -43.59
CA PHE A 750 -16.75 23.81 -43.95
C PHE A 750 -17.46 25.06 -44.51
N SER A 751 -18.80 25.07 -44.60
CA SER A 751 -19.58 26.13 -45.26
C SER A 751 -20.34 27.08 -44.32
N LEU A 752 -20.20 26.93 -42.99
CA LEU A 752 -20.97 27.69 -41.99
C LEU A 752 -20.11 28.22 -40.82
N SER A 753 -19.14 29.12 -41.10
CA SER A 753 -18.52 29.99 -40.08
C SER A 753 -17.81 31.25 -40.64
N SER A 754 -18.48 31.98 -41.54
CA SER A 754 -18.14 33.37 -41.89
C SER A 754 -19.29 34.01 -42.68
N ALA A 755 -19.85 35.17 -42.34
CA ALA A 755 -19.60 36.04 -41.17
C ALA A 755 -20.84 36.95 -40.90
N SER A 756 -20.91 37.56 -39.71
CA SER A 756 -21.64 38.82 -39.45
C SER A 756 -21.18 39.46 -38.15
N HIS A 757 -20.90 40.77 -38.18
CA HIS A 757 -20.60 41.59 -36.99
C HIS A 757 -21.85 42.35 -36.54
N HIS A 758 -21.97 42.65 -35.24
CA HIS A 758 -22.03 44.05 -34.75
C HIS A 758 -21.89 44.16 -33.21
N HIS A 759 -21.31 45.30 -32.80
CA HIS A 759 -21.30 46.00 -31.49
C HIS A 759 -21.57 45.29 -30.14
N SER A 760 -20.58 45.39 -29.26
CA SER A 760 -20.56 46.21 -28.01
C SER A 760 -21.83 46.30 -27.14
N PRO A 761 -21.71 46.25 -25.78
CA PRO A 761 -20.73 47.08 -25.05
C PRO A 761 -19.93 46.38 -23.92
N ARG A 762 -18.97 47.15 -23.38
CA ARG A 762 -18.21 46.79 -22.17
C ARG A 762 -19.09 46.91 -20.92
N HIS A 763 -18.97 45.95 -20.01
CA HIS A 763 -19.17 46.20 -18.58
C HIS A 763 -17.95 45.71 -17.80
N SER A 764 -17.43 46.56 -16.94
CA SER A 764 -16.21 46.35 -16.14
C SER A 764 -16.56 46.22 -14.66
N LEU A 765 -16.13 45.15 -14.00
CA LEU A 765 -16.13 44.97 -12.54
C LEU A 765 -15.41 43.64 -12.20
N PRO A 766 -14.67 43.55 -11.09
CA PRO A 766 -13.68 44.50 -10.55
C PRO A 766 -12.23 43.98 -10.73
N HIS A 767 -11.23 44.82 -10.44
CA HIS A 767 -9.88 44.31 -10.19
C HIS A 767 -9.85 43.54 -8.86
N PHE A 768 -9.49 42.25 -8.89
CA PHE A 768 -8.77 41.68 -7.76
C PHE A 768 -7.35 42.26 -7.74
N PRO A 769 -6.78 42.58 -6.57
CA PRO A 769 -5.38 42.96 -6.47
C PRO A 769 -4.48 41.84 -6.99
N GLN A 770 -3.39 42.18 -7.67
CA GLN A 770 -2.30 41.22 -7.82
C GLN A 770 -1.67 40.99 -6.45
N PRO A 771 -1.19 39.77 -6.14
CA PRO A 771 -0.31 39.58 -5.01
C PRO A 771 0.92 40.46 -5.23
N ILE A 772 1.08 41.48 -4.40
CA ILE A 772 2.27 42.33 -4.43
C ILE A 772 3.43 41.42 -4.04
N THR A 773 4.34 41.14 -4.97
CA THR A 773 5.60 40.45 -4.66
C THR A 773 6.32 41.27 -3.59
N PRO A 774 6.58 40.72 -2.39
CA PRO A 774 7.46 41.39 -1.45
C PRO A 774 8.81 41.56 -2.13
N GLN A 775 9.31 42.79 -2.21
CA GLN A 775 10.75 42.95 -2.40
C GLN A 775 11.44 42.31 -1.19
N PRO A 776 12.64 41.74 -1.34
CA PRO A 776 13.40 41.21 -0.20
C PRO A 776 13.83 42.36 0.69
N SER A 777 12.96 42.76 1.62
CA SER A 777 13.36 43.55 2.77
C SER A 777 14.36 42.73 3.56
N THR A 778 15.48 43.32 3.94
CA THR A 778 16.44 42.71 4.86
C THR A 778 15.93 42.79 6.30
N ALA A 779 14.64 42.49 6.49
CA ALA A 779 14.01 42.35 7.78
C ALA A 779 14.44 40.99 8.35
N SER A 780 15.30 41.02 9.37
CA SER A 780 15.52 39.87 10.23
C SER A 780 14.18 39.35 10.72
N VAL A 781 13.95 38.04 10.64
CA VAL A 781 12.79 37.38 11.27
C VAL A 781 12.69 37.90 12.71
N PRO A 782 11.55 38.50 13.12
CA PRO A 782 11.38 39.00 14.48
C PRO A 782 11.79 37.93 15.49
N PRO A 783 12.72 38.18 16.43
CA PRO A 783 13.27 37.16 17.31
C PRO A 783 12.20 36.34 18.05
N GLN A 784 11.07 36.97 18.35
CA GLN A 784 9.88 36.37 18.93
C GLN A 784 9.26 35.27 18.04
N ILE A 785 9.24 35.41 16.71
CA ILE A 785 8.74 34.37 15.79
C ILE A 785 9.69 33.16 15.81
N HIS A 786 11.00 33.41 15.69
CA HIS A 786 12.01 32.35 15.72
C HIS A 786 11.98 31.57 17.05
N GLN A 787 11.91 32.29 18.18
CA GLN A 787 11.78 31.71 19.52
C GLN A 787 10.46 30.93 19.70
N ALA A 788 9.34 31.43 19.18
CA ALA A 788 8.07 30.70 19.18
C ALA A 788 8.14 29.41 18.36
N CYS A 789 8.74 29.47 17.16
CA CYS A 789 8.80 28.33 16.25
C CYS A 789 9.81 27.26 16.68
N ALA A 790 10.90 27.65 17.34
CA ALA A 790 11.83 26.73 18.01
C ALA A 790 11.16 25.84 19.07
N ALA A 791 10.00 26.25 19.59
CA ALA A 791 9.19 25.45 20.50
C ALA A 791 8.19 24.50 19.81
N THR A 792 8.20 24.41 18.48
CA THR A 792 7.34 23.52 17.69
C THR A 792 8.11 22.28 17.20
N ARG A 793 7.38 21.26 16.72
CA ARG A 793 7.98 20.09 16.06
C ARG A 793 8.64 20.44 14.71
N TYR A 794 8.24 21.53 14.06
CA TYR A 794 8.64 21.88 12.69
C TYR A 794 9.01 23.37 12.57
N PRO A 795 10.10 23.83 13.22
CA PRO A 795 10.43 25.26 13.35
C PRO A 795 10.51 26.00 12.01
N GLU A 796 11.23 25.46 11.02
CA GLU A 796 11.39 26.07 9.70
C GLU A 796 10.05 26.26 8.97
N THR A 797 9.18 25.24 9.02
CA THR A 797 7.84 25.29 8.43
C THR A 797 6.94 26.28 9.18
N CYS A 798 7.10 26.38 10.50
CA CYS A 798 6.42 27.35 11.33
C CYS A 798 6.81 28.79 10.97
N GLU A 799 8.11 29.09 10.85
CA GLU A 799 8.61 30.43 10.51
C GLU A 799 8.15 30.85 9.13
N ALA A 800 8.36 30.00 8.12
CA ALA A 800 7.93 30.28 6.74
C ALA A 800 6.41 30.55 6.65
N SER A 801 5.59 29.77 7.38
CA SER A 801 4.13 29.93 7.40
C SER A 801 3.67 31.20 8.11
N LEU A 802 4.37 31.62 9.17
CA LEU A 802 4.05 32.86 9.88
C LEU A 802 4.50 34.11 9.10
N ILE A 803 5.70 34.09 8.53
CA ILE A 803 6.23 35.17 7.70
C ILE A 803 5.32 35.40 6.48
N ALA A 804 4.92 34.33 5.79
CA ALA A 804 4.03 34.41 4.62
C ALA A 804 2.58 34.83 4.94
N SER A 805 2.22 35.05 6.22
CA SER A 805 0.86 35.42 6.61
C SER A 805 0.60 36.94 6.63
N ASP A 806 1.65 37.77 6.69
CA ASP A 806 1.61 39.21 6.99
C ASP A 806 0.79 39.60 8.25
N ARG A 807 0.49 38.63 9.14
CA ARG A 807 -0.40 38.82 10.30
C ARG A 807 0.29 39.08 11.63
N VAL A 808 1.59 38.80 11.72
CA VAL A 808 2.36 39.02 12.94
C VAL A 808 2.71 40.51 13.05
N PRO A 809 2.33 41.22 14.14
CA PRO A 809 2.68 42.64 14.29
C PRO A 809 4.20 42.84 14.49
N PRO A 810 4.75 44.04 14.22
CA PRO A 810 6.21 44.25 14.19
C PRO A 810 6.97 44.04 15.50
N ASP A 811 6.30 44.15 16.64
CA ASP A 811 6.80 43.76 17.96
C ASP A 811 5.73 42.86 18.61
N PRO A 812 5.71 41.55 18.29
CA PRO A 812 4.61 40.69 18.65
C PRO A 812 4.79 40.13 20.06
N LYS A 813 3.73 40.22 20.86
CA LYS A 813 3.66 39.47 22.12
C LYS A 813 3.51 37.98 21.80
N PRO A 814 3.88 37.07 22.72
CA PRO A 814 3.87 35.65 22.42
C PRO A 814 2.46 35.11 22.09
N ILE A 815 1.42 35.76 22.64
CA ILE A 815 0.02 35.49 22.32
C ILE A 815 -0.38 35.90 20.88
N ASP A 816 0.23 36.95 20.33
CA ASP A 816 -0.02 37.44 18.97
C ASP A 816 0.56 36.46 17.94
N VAL A 817 1.73 35.88 18.26
CA VAL A 817 2.35 34.81 17.45
C VAL A 817 1.49 33.54 17.46
N ILE A 818 0.95 33.15 18.62
CA ILE A 818 -0.02 32.04 18.73
C ILE A 818 -1.28 32.31 17.89
N GLN A 819 -1.88 33.49 18.01
CA GLN A 819 -3.08 33.84 17.23
C GLN A 819 -2.79 33.85 15.72
N SER A 820 -1.60 34.29 15.30
CA SER A 820 -1.17 34.22 13.90
C SER A 820 -1.02 32.77 13.41
N ALA A 821 -0.43 31.89 14.20
CA ALA A 821 -0.28 30.47 13.86
C ALA A 821 -1.64 29.74 13.78
N LEU A 822 -2.57 30.08 14.67
CA LEU A 822 -3.95 29.58 14.63
C LEU A 822 -4.71 30.13 13.42
N TRP A 823 -4.50 31.38 13.03
CA TRP A 823 -5.14 31.94 11.83
C TRP A 823 -4.65 31.26 10.54
N VAL A 824 -3.34 30.99 10.43
CA VAL A 824 -2.80 30.20 9.31
C VAL A 824 -3.40 28.79 9.28
N SER A 825 -3.55 28.16 10.45
CA SER A 825 -4.25 26.86 10.56
C SER A 825 -5.71 26.94 10.09
N LEU A 826 -6.41 28.05 10.40
CA LEU A 826 -7.80 28.30 10.03
C LEU A 826 -8.00 28.45 8.51
N GLU A 827 -7.13 29.18 7.81
CA GLU A 827 -7.22 29.29 6.34
C GLU A 827 -6.86 27.97 5.65
N ASN A 828 -5.85 27.24 6.15
CA ASN A 828 -5.52 25.90 5.65
C ASN A 828 -6.71 24.92 5.81
N LEU A 829 -7.48 25.03 6.90
CA LEU A 829 -8.73 24.26 7.06
C LEU A 829 -9.79 24.65 6.03
N LYS A 830 -10.01 25.94 5.75
CA LYS A 830 -10.97 26.39 4.72
C LYS A 830 -10.57 25.94 3.32
N THR A 831 -9.28 25.97 2.99
CA THR A 831 -8.76 25.41 1.74
C THR A 831 -9.07 23.91 1.66
N ALA A 832 -8.81 23.15 2.73
CA ALA A 832 -9.13 21.73 2.80
C ALA A 832 -10.64 21.45 2.70
N GLN A 833 -11.50 22.27 3.32
CA GLN A 833 -12.97 22.17 3.18
C GLN A 833 -13.41 22.34 1.72
N SER A 834 -12.85 23.32 1.00
CA SER A 834 -13.15 23.51 -0.43
C SER A 834 -12.75 22.26 -1.23
N MET A 835 -11.51 21.78 -1.07
CA MET A 835 -11.02 20.58 -1.76
C MET A 835 -11.89 19.34 -1.47
N VAL A 836 -12.33 19.16 -0.21
CA VAL A 836 -13.19 18.04 0.18
C VAL A 836 -14.61 18.19 -0.37
N LYS A 837 -15.11 19.43 -0.54
CA LYS A 837 -16.37 19.69 -1.23
C LYS A 837 -16.28 19.39 -2.73
N ASP A 838 -15.21 19.78 -3.40
CA ASP A 838 -14.97 19.46 -4.81
C ASP A 838 -14.88 17.93 -5.01
N ILE A 839 -14.24 17.22 -4.07
CA ILE A 839 -14.22 15.75 -4.02
C ILE A 839 -15.62 15.17 -3.79
N LEU A 840 -16.44 15.77 -2.91
CA LEU A 840 -17.81 15.32 -2.63
C LEU A 840 -18.71 15.42 -3.87
N ASP A 841 -18.69 16.58 -4.55
CA ASP A 841 -19.49 16.82 -5.74
C ASP A 841 -19.05 15.91 -6.91
N ALA A 842 -17.73 15.68 -7.06
CA ALA A 842 -17.20 14.69 -8.01
C ALA A 842 -17.50 13.22 -7.62
N SER A 843 -17.75 12.93 -6.34
CA SER A 843 -17.94 11.57 -5.82
C SER A 843 -19.38 11.07 -5.86
N ALA A 844 -20.35 11.86 -6.33
CA ALA A 844 -21.80 11.59 -6.26
C ALA A 844 -22.28 10.24 -6.85
N ARG A 845 -21.44 9.49 -7.58
CA ARG A 845 -21.73 8.14 -8.11
C ARG A 845 -21.11 6.99 -7.30
N ASN A 846 -20.40 7.27 -6.21
CA ASN A 846 -19.76 6.27 -5.35
C ASN A 846 -20.11 6.56 -3.87
N LEU A 847 -20.86 5.63 -3.26
CA LEU A 847 -21.38 5.78 -1.90
C LEU A 847 -20.25 5.90 -0.87
N ASN A 848 -19.23 5.04 -0.94
CA ASN A 848 -18.12 5.03 0.02
C ASN A 848 -17.34 6.35 -0.02
N ARG A 849 -17.02 6.87 -1.21
CA ARG A 849 -16.34 8.17 -1.37
C ARG A 849 -17.22 9.34 -0.92
N THR A 850 -18.51 9.32 -1.27
CA THR A 850 -19.49 10.32 -0.82
C THR A 850 -19.57 10.38 0.71
N MET A 851 -19.65 9.23 1.39
CA MET A 851 -19.70 9.18 2.85
C MET A 851 -18.36 9.57 3.49
N ALA A 852 -17.22 9.12 2.93
CA ALA A 852 -15.91 9.54 3.42
C ALA A 852 -15.70 11.06 3.32
N ALA A 853 -16.09 11.68 2.20
CA ALA A 853 -16.00 13.13 2.01
C ALA A 853 -16.94 13.90 2.96
N LYS A 854 -18.18 13.42 3.16
CA LYS A 854 -19.10 14.01 4.17
C LYS A 854 -18.52 13.95 5.59
N ASN A 855 -18.00 12.81 6.01
CA ASN A 855 -17.39 12.65 7.33
C ASN A 855 -16.16 13.57 7.50
N CYS A 856 -15.33 13.66 6.47
CA CYS A 856 -14.17 14.55 6.47
C CYS A 856 -14.60 16.02 6.59
N LEU A 857 -15.64 16.43 5.86
CA LEU A 857 -16.19 17.78 5.92
C LEU A 857 -16.82 18.10 7.29
N GLU A 858 -17.51 17.15 7.94
CA GLU A 858 -17.98 17.30 9.33
C GLU A 858 -16.80 17.57 10.29
N VAL A 859 -15.74 16.76 10.21
CA VAL A 859 -14.54 16.92 11.06
C VAL A 859 -13.79 18.23 10.76
N LEU A 860 -13.77 18.70 9.50
CA LEU A 860 -13.16 19.97 9.13
C LEU A 860 -13.97 21.19 9.61
N HIS A 861 -15.31 21.17 9.55
CA HIS A 861 -16.13 22.22 10.16
C HIS A 861 -16.01 22.22 11.69
N ASN A 862 -16.00 21.04 12.32
CA ASN A 862 -15.73 20.92 13.76
C ASN A 862 -14.35 21.49 14.12
N SER A 863 -13.33 21.25 13.29
CA SER A 863 -11.98 21.79 13.49
C SER A 863 -11.93 23.31 13.37
N GLU A 864 -12.59 23.88 12.35
CA GLU A 864 -12.71 25.33 12.16
C GLU A 864 -13.38 26.00 13.36
N TYR A 865 -14.45 25.39 13.89
CA TYR A 865 -15.11 25.86 15.10
C TYR A 865 -14.17 25.85 16.31
N ARG A 866 -13.44 24.75 16.56
CA ARG A 866 -12.50 24.66 17.69
C ARG A 866 -11.35 25.66 17.59
N ILE A 867 -10.78 25.89 16.41
CA ILE A 867 -9.74 26.93 16.23
C ILE A 867 -10.33 28.33 16.42
N SER A 868 -11.54 28.60 15.90
CA SER A 868 -12.21 29.91 16.05
C SER A 868 -12.47 30.26 17.53
N SER A 869 -13.09 29.35 18.30
CA SER A 869 -13.31 29.57 19.73
C SER A 869 -12.01 29.66 20.53
N THR A 870 -10.94 29.00 20.08
CA THR A 870 -9.61 29.13 20.70
C THR A 870 -9.03 30.53 20.48
N MET A 871 -9.10 31.06 19.26
CA MET A 871 -8.63 32.42 18.96
C MET A 871 -9.38 33.49 19.78
N GLU A 872 -10.67 33.28 20.03
CA GLU A 872 -11.52 34.10 20.90
C GLU A 872 -11.15 33.97 22.39
N ALA A 873 -10.89 32.75 22.87
CA ALA A 873 -10.66 32.48 24.29
C ALA A 873 -9.25 32.85 24.79
N LEU A 874 -8.26 32.89 23.91
CA LEU A 874 -6.86 33.19 24.23
C LEU A 874 -6.64 34.60 24.84
N PRO A 875 -7.16 35.71 24.28
CA PRO A 875 -7.12 37.04 24.89
C PRO A 875 -7.75 37.12 26.29
N HIS A 876 -8.67 36.21 26.62
CA HIS A 876 -9.33 36.12 27.92
C HIS A 876 -8.59 35.21 28.92
N GLY A 877 -7.36 34.80 28.61
CA GLY A 877 -6.51 34.00 29.50
C GLY A 877 -6.92 32.52 29.64
N LYS A 878 -7.89 32.05 28.86
CA LYS A 878 -8.43 30.67 28.93
C LYS A 878 -7.54 29.65 28.21
N ILE A 879 -6.24 29.67 28.50
CA ILE A 879 -5.21 28.86 27.81
C ILE A 879 -5.49 27.35 27.88
N LYS A 880 -6.08 26.85 28.98
CA LYS A 880 -6.42 25.42 29.12
C LYS A 880 -7.59 24.98 28.26
N ASP A 881 -8.62 25.82 28.10
CA ASP A 881 -9.72 25.58 27.16
C ASP A 881 -9.21 25.61 25.72
N ALA A 882 -8.40 26.62 25.39
CA ALA A 882 -7.74 26.77 24.09
C ALA A 882 -6.87 25.53 23.73
N ARG A 883 -6.02 25.05 24.65
CA ARG A 883 -5.24 23.81 24.47
C ARG A 883 -6.13 22.59 24.29
N ALA A 884 -7.22 22.46 25.05
CA ALA A 884 -8.16 21.35 24.94
C ALA A 884 -8.89 21.32 23.58
N TRP A 885 -9.40 22.46 23.12
CA TRP A 885 -10.12 22.57 21.85
C TRP A 885 -9.21 22.34 20.64
N VAL A 886 -8.01 22.93 20.62
CA VAL A 886 -7.06 22.74 19.51
C VAL A 886 -6.48 21.33 19.48
N SER A 887 -6.36 20.65 20.63
CA SER A 887 -6.00 19.22 20.67
C SER A 887 -6.97 18.30 19.90
N ALA A 888 -8.17 18.79 19.59
CA ALA A 888 -9.22 18.08 18.84
C ALA A 888 -9.49 18.62 17.43
N ALA A 889 -8.74 19.63 16.97
CA ALA A 889 -8.83 20.15 15.60
C ALA A 889 -8.01 19.28 14.62
N LEU A 890 -7.87 19.76 13.38
CA LEU A 890 -6.88 19.30 12.40
C LEU A 890 -5.92 20.45 12.04
N LEU A 891 -4.75 20.13 11.50
CA LEU A 891 -3.74 21.09 11.01
C LEU A 891 -3.19 22.07 12.08
N TYR A 892 -3.09 21.65 13.34
CA TYR A 892 -2.91 22.53 14.51
C TYR A 892 -1.50 22.60 15.14
N HIS A 893 -0.56 21.74 14.71
CA HIS A 893 0.63 21.35 15.49
C HIS A 893 1.47 22.52 16.03
N ASN A 894 1.69 23.55 15.21
CA ASN A 894 2.51 24.71 15.60
C ASN A 894 1.84 25.51 16.72
N GLY A 895 0.57 25.90 16.54
CA GLY A 895 -0.20 26.65 17.53
C GLY A 895 -0.38 25.88 18.84
N LEU A 896 -0.59 24.56 18.79
CA LEU A 896 -0.71 23.73 20.00
C LEU A 896 0.62 23.63 20.76
N SER A 897 1.75 23.49 20.05
CA SER A 897 3.08 23.45 20.68
C SER A 897 3.44 24.78 21.35
N MET A 898 3.15 25.90 20.69
CA MET A 898 3.32 27.25 21.26
C MET A 898 2.44 27.47 22.49
N MET A 899 1.15 27.10 22.42
CA MET A 899 0.24 27.19 23.56
C MET A 899 0.69 26.32 24.75
N ALA A 900 1.25 25.13 24.49
CA ALA A 900 1.82 24.29 25.53
C ALA A 900 3.06 24.93 26.19
N SER A 901 3.89 25.66 25.44
CA SER A 901 4.96 26.48 26.04
C SER A 901 4.43 27.70 26.79
N TYR A 902 3.45 28.43 26.25
CA TYR A 902 2.86 29.61 26.89
C TYR A 902 2.15 29.28 28.22
N ASP A 903 1.49 28.12 28.34
CA ASP A 903 0.87 27.63 29.58
C ASP A 903 1.91 27.31 30.70
N ILE A 904 3.21 27.20 30.35
CA ILE A 904 4.30 26.88 31.28
C ILE A 904 5.20 28.09 31.55
N PHE A 905 5.61 28.84 30.52
CA PHE A 905 6.58 29.95 30.61
C PHE A 905 5.93 31.33 30.48
N GLY A 906 4.65 31.40 30.13
CA GLY A 906 3.94 32.66 29.88
C GLY A 906 4.67 33.50 28.83
N ASN A 907 4.86 34.78 29.15
CA ASN A 907 5.48 35.74 28.25
C ASN A 907 7.00 35.58 28.05
N ASP A 908 7.68 34.68 28.79
CA ASP A 908 9.09 34.39 28.55
C ASP A 908 9.25 33.43 27.35
N ILE A 909 9.13 34.02 26.16
CA ILE A 909 9.24 33.33 24.87
C ILE A 909 10.65 32.76 24.62
N GLY A 910 11.68 33.29 25.30
CA GLY A 910 13.04 32.75 25.25
C GLY A 910 13.21 31.41 26.00
N SER A 911 12.30 31.11 26.95
CA SER A 911 12.25 29.83 27.66
C SER A 911 11.34 28.78 27.01
N TRP A 912 10.59 29.15 25.95
CA TRP A 912 9.74 28.22 25.22
C TRP A 912 10.57 27.10 24.56
N ARG A 913 10.01 25.89 24.51
CA ARG A 913 10.72 24.69 24.05
C ARG A 913 9.76 23.58 23.59
N PRO A 914 10.21 22.64 22.74
CA PRO A 914 9.36 21.55 22.26
C PRO A 914 8.63 20.80 23.40
N PRO A 915 7.31 20.56 23.27
CA PRO A 915 6.51 19.86 24.27
C PRO A 915 7.09 18.50 24.65
N LYS A 916 7.11 18.23 25.96
CA LYS A 916 7.58 16.98 26.56
C LYS A 916 6.42 16.19 27.15
N THR A 917 6.64 14.89 27.35
CA THR A 917 5.67 13.95 27.93
C THR A 917 6.17 13.39 29.27
N GLU A 918 5.31 12.62 29.92
CA GLU A 918 5.66 11.86 31.14
C GLU A 918 6.78 10.84 30.89
N ARG A 919 6.96 10.40 29.63
CA ARG A 919 8.07 9.54 29.20
C ARG A 919 9.42 10.25 29.21
N ASP A 920 9.41 11.58 29.02
CA ASP A 920 10.57 12.48 29.12
C ASP A 920 10.78 13.01 30.55
N GLY A 921 10.02 12.50 31.53
CA GLY A 921 10.00 12.98 32.92
C GLY A 921 9.27 14.31 33.12
N PHE A 922 8.52 14.81 32.13
CA PHE A 922 7.72 16.03 32.26
C PHE A 922 6.29 15.73 32.75
N TRP A 923 5.83 16.51 33.72
CA TRP A 923 4.51 16.38 34.34
C TRP A 923 3.83 17.74 34.35
N GLU A 924 2.57 17.83 33.94
CA GLU A 924 1.85 19.11 33.97
C GLU A 924 1.62 19.56 35.43
N PRO A 925 1.91 20.83 35.78
CA PRO A 925 1.83 21.31 37.16
C PRO A 925 0.44 21.21 37.76
N SER A 926 0.32 20.49 38.89
CA SER A 926 -0.87 20.48 39.74
C SER A 926 -0.98 21.79 40.51
N GLY A 927 -2.03 22.57 40.28
CA GLY A 927 -2.10 23.98 40.70
C GLY A 927 -2.36 24.25 42.20
N LEU A 928 -2.53 23.23 43.04
CA LEU A 928 -2.82 23.34 44.47
C LEU A 928 -2.15 22.21 45.27
N GLY A 929 -2.03 22.41 46.59
CA GLY A 929 -1.33 21.52 47.53
C GLY A 929 -2.04 20.20 47.85
N GLU A 930 -1.42 19.43 48.77
CA GLU A 930 -1.50 17.96 48.90
C GLU A 930 -2.87 17.32 49.23
N GLU A 931 -3.94 18.09 49.45
CA GLU A 931 -5.20 17.54 50.02
C GLU A 931 -6.34 17.23 49.03
N SER A 932 -6.29 17.65 47.75
CA SER A 932 -7.35 17.32 46.77
C SER A 932 -7.19 15.91 46.17
N GLY A 933 -7.43 14.90 47.01
CA GLY A 933 -7.31 13.48 46.65
C GLY A 933 -8.18 13.04 45.47
N LEU A 934 -7.79 11.91 44.85
CA LEU A 934 -8.34 11.30 43.63
C LEU A 934 -9.80 10.78 43.71
N GLY A 935 -10.70 11.43 44.44
CA GLY A 935 -12.11 11.02 44.56
C GLY A 935 -13.04 12.21 44.32
N PHE A 936 -13.51 12.37 43.09
CA PHE A 936 -14.40 13.46 42.72
C PHE A 936 -15.87 13.07 42.90
N LYS A 937 -16.66 13.96 43.52
CA LYS A 937 -18.06 13.66 43.88
C LYS A 937 -19.11 14.17 42.89
N GLY A 938 -18.75 15.09 41.98
CA GLY A 938 -19.69 15.65 41.00
C GLY A 938 -20.21 14.63 39.99
N GLY A 939 -21.21 15.03 39.19
CA GLY A 939 -21.92 14.15 38.29
C GLY A 939 -23.07 14.86 37.54
N VAL A 940 -24.05 14.10 37.07
CA VAL A 940 -25.26 14.64 36.44
C VAL A 940 -26.24 15.10 37.55
N PRO A 941 -26.78 16.34 37.50
CA PRO A 941 -27.67 16.82 38.55
C PRO A 941 -28.96 15.99 38.67
N THR A 942 -29.28 15.57 39.89
CA THR A 942 -30.53 14.88 40.22
C THR A 942 -31.73 15.84 40.19
N GLY A 943 -32.90 15.36 39.77
CA GLY A 943 -34.15 16.11 39.91
C GLY A 943 -34.36 17.24 38.89
N LEU A 944 -33.59 17.26 37.80
CA LEU A 944 -33.81 18.20 36.69
C LEU A 944 -35.22 18.02 36.08
N PRO A 945 -36.01 19.10 35.91
CA PRO A 945 -37.30 19.02 35.24
C PRO A 945 -37.11 18.76 33.73
N PRO A 946 -37.92 17.90 33.10
CA PRO A 946 -37.83 17.65 31.66
C PRO A 946 -38.44 18.79 30.84
N ASP A 947 -37.68 19.31 29.86
CA ASP A 947 -38.22 20.15 28.77
C ASP A 947 -38.96 19.29 27.73
N ALA A 948 -38.50 18.06 27.51
CA ALA A 948 -39.09 17.08 26.61
C ALA A 948 -39.18 15.70 27.26
N THR A 949 -40.15 14.90 26.84
CA THR A 949 -40.26 13.48 27.22
C THR A 949 -40.44 12.63 25.96
N VAL A 950 -39.78 11.47 25.94
CA VAL A 950 -39.89 10.44 24.89
C VAL A 950 -40.59 9.22 25.48
N CYS A 951 -41.56 8.66 24.76
CA CYS A 951 -42.34 7.49 25.18
C CYS A 951 -42.82 6.67 23.97
N LYS A 952 -42.71 5.33 24.05
CA LYS A 952 -43.06 4.43 22.92
C LYS A 952 -44.53 4.49 22.49
N ASP A 953 -45.43 4.77 23.42
CA ASP A 953 -46.86 4.91 23.17
C ASP A 953 -47.23 6.29 22.57
N GLY A 954 -46.32 7.27 22.64
CA GLY A 954 -46.47 8.60 22.01
C GLY A 954 -47.62 9.45 22.55
N ASN A 955 -48.21 9.09 23.70
CA ASN A 955 -49.43 9.71 24.22
C ASN A 955 -49.10 11.00 25.00
N GLY A 956 -48.78 12.07 24.27
CA GLY A 956 -48.35 13.35 24.83
C GLY A 956 -46.84 13.51 25.00
N CYS A 957 -46.04 12.64 24.38
CA CYS A 957 -44.58 12.70 24.33
C CYS A 957 -44.04 12.31 22.94
N TYR A 958 -42.79 12.65 22.66
CA TYR A 958 -42.09 12.29 21.42
C TYR A 958 -41.96 10.76 21.30
N LYS A 959 -41.92 10.24 20.08
CA LYS A 959 -41.85 8.78 19.82
C LYS A 959 -40.42 8.28 19.70
N THR A 960 -39.52 9.12 19.21
CA THR A 960 -38.09 8.82 19.08
C THR A 960 -37.25 9.78 19.92
N VAL A 961 -36.02 9.38 20.21
CA VAL A 961 -35.02 10.23 20.88
C VAL A 961 -34.55 11.33 19.94
N GLN A 962 -34.38 11.03 18.64
CA GLN A 962 -34.00 12.04 17.65
C GLN A 962 -35.03 13.17 17.53
N GLU A 963 -36.34 12.89 17.53
CA GLU A 963 -37.39 13.93 17.52
C GLU A 963 -37.23 14.94 18.67
N ALA A 964 -36.87 14.47 19.87
CA ALA A 964 -36.67 15.34 21.03
C ALA A 964 -35.34 16.13 20.96
N VAL A 965 -34.29 15.57 20.34
CA VAL A 965 -33.04 16.29 20.03
C VAL A 965 -33.28 17.36 18.97
N ASP A 966 -34.07 17.06 17.94
CA ASP A 966 -34.41 17.99 16.87
C ASP A 966 -35.25 19.16 17.39
N ALA A 967 -36.14 18.91 18.37
CA ALA A 967 -36.89 19.93 19.09
C ALA A 967 -36.05 20.80 20.06
N ALA A 968 -34.85 20.37 20.46
CA ALA A 968 -34.00 21.14 21.36
C ALA A 968 -33.52 22.46 20.70
N PRO A 969 -33.53 23.61 21.42
CA PRO A 969 -33.09 24.88 20.86
C PRO A 969 -31.58 24.88 20.57
N ALA A 970 -31.20 25.27 19.35
CA ALA A 970 -29.79 25.40 18.98
C ALA A 970 -29.13 26.60 19.70
N ASN A 971 -27.90 26.42 20.18
CA ASN A 971 -27.06 27.43 20.83
C ASN A 971 -27.76 28.20 21.98
N ALA A 972 -28.53 27.50 22.82
CA ALA A 972 -29.35 28.09 23.91
C ALA A 972 -28.58 28.68 25.11
N GLY A 973 -27.32 29.09 24.92
CA GLY A 973 -26.42 29.51 25.99
C GLY A 973 -26.21 28.41 27.04
N ASP A 974 -26.11 28.81 28.31
CA ASP A 974 -25.91 27.89 29.44
C ASP A 974 -27.17 27.13 29.88
N ARG A 975 -28.32 27.34 29.21
CA ARG A 975 -29.54 26.59 29.50
C ARG A 975 -29.38 25.13 29.08
N LYS A 976 -29.60 24.23 30.03
CA LYS A 976 -29.77 22.80 29.77
C LYS A 976 -31.13 22.53 29.12
N PHE A 977 -31.17 21.62 28.15
CA PHE A 977 -32.40 21.09 27.56
C PHE A 977 -32.54 19.61 27.93
N VAL A 978 -33.53 19.30 28.76
CA VAL A 978 -33.64 18.02 29.45
C VAL A 978 -34.65 17.12 28.75
N ILE A 979 -34.15 16.05 28.15
CA ILE A 979 -34.92 15.02 27.45
C ILE A 979 -35.03 13.79 28.38
N ARG A 980 -36.21 13.56 28.96
CA ARG A 980 -36.50 12.32 29.69
C ARG A 980 -36.91 11.22 28.71
N ILE A 981 -36.17 10.12 28.69
CA ILE A 981 -36.41 8.98 27.80
C ILE A 981 -36.96 7.83 28.65
N ARG A 982 -38.26 7.54 28.56
CA ARG A 982 -38.90 6.54 29.42
C ARG A 982 -38.39 5.11 29.14
N GLU A 983 -38.61 4.21 30.09
CA GLU A 983 -38.36 2.77 29.96
C GLU A 983 -38.84 2.22 28.60
N GLY A 984 -37.96 1.49 27.90
CA GLY A 984 -38.18 1.00 26.54
C GLY A 984 -36.89 0.82 25.74
N VAL A 985 -36.97 0.00 24.68
CA VAL A 985 -35.87 -0.25 23.72
C VAL A 985 -36.10 0.53 22.42
N TYR A 986 -35.35 1.61 22.21
CA TYR A 986 -35.45 2.52 21.08
C TYR A 986 -34.43 2.11 20.01
N GLU A 987 -34.90 1.53 18.90
CA GLU A 987 -34.07 1.10 17.78
C GLU A 987 -33.91 2.23 16.78
N GLU A 988 -32.94 3.11 17.03
CA GLU A 988 -32.72 4.35 16.26
C GLU A 988 -31.26 4.79 16.29
N THR A 989 -30.84 5.56 15.29
CA THR A 989 -29.50 6.18 15.22
C THR A 989 -29.61 7.65 15.60
N VAL A 990 -29.11 8.02 16.77
CA VAL A 990 -29.26 9.38 17.35
C VAL A 990 -28.02 10.22 17.08
N ARG A 991 -28.19 11.48 16.69
CA ARG A 991 -27.15 12.47 16.47
C ARG A 991 -27.46 13.76 17.22
N VAL A 992 -26.55 14.17 18.10
CA VAL A 992 -26.57 15.46 18.82
C VAL A 992 -25.49 16.35 18.21
N PRO A 993 -25.79 17.11 17.13
CA PRO A 993 -24.81 17.91 16.40
C PRO A 993 -24.28 19.11 17.22
N LEU A 994 -23.25 19.78 16.69
CA LEU A 994 -22.42 20.76 17.40
C LEU A 994 -23.20 21.95 18.02
N GLU A 995 -24.27 22.38 17.34
CA GLU A 995 -25.15 23.46 17.77
C GLU A 995 -26.16 23.06 18.85
N LYS A 996 -26.35 21.76 19.11
CA LYS A 996 -27.27 21.21 20.13
C LYS A 996 -26.56 21.07 21.48
N LYS A 997 -26.11 22.21 22.02
CA LYS A 997 -25.36 22.31 23.28
C LYS A 997 -26.24 22.07 24.50
N ASN A 998 -25.63 21.65 25.61
CA ASN A 998 -26.24 21.46 26.94
C ASN A 998 -27.48 20.53 26.95
N VAL A 999 -27.57 19.61 25.98
CA VAL A 999 -28.61 18.57 25.95
C VAL A 999 -28.35 17.52 27.04
N VAL A 1000 -29.40 17.17 27.79
CA VAL A 1000 -29.33 16.20 28.89
C VAL A 1000 -30.28 15.03 28.60
N PHE A 1001 -29.75 13.80 28.52
CA PHE A 1001 -30.55 12.57 28.42
C PHE A 1001 -30.75 11.97 29.82
N LEU A 1002 -32.00 11.82 30.26
CA LEU A 1002 -32.35 11.15 31.52
C LEU A 1002 -33.22 9.93 31.23
N GLY A 1003 -32.66 8.73 31.41
CA GLY A 1003 -33.41 7.47 31.31
C GLY A 1003 -34.05 7.05 32.65
N ASP A 1004 -34.97 6.09 32.60
CA ASP A 1004 -35.60 5.50 33.79
C ASP A 1004 -34.74 4.38 34.43
N GLY A 1005 -33.55 4.09 33.87
CA GLY A 1005 -32.53 3.19 34.44
C GLY A 1005 -31.69 2.44 33.39
N MET A 1006 -30.46 2.07 33.74
CA MET A 1006 -29.65 1.12 32.94
C MET A 1006 -30.44 -0.18 32.75
N GLY A 1007 -30.37 -0.75 31.54
CA GLY A 1007 -31.14 -1.94 31.13
C GLY A 1007 -32.65 -1.71 30.93
N LYS A 1008 -33.21 -0.59 31.40
CA LYS A 1008 -34.62 -0.19 31.23
C LYS A 1008 -34.83 0.72 30.03
N THR A 1009 -34.08 1.81 29.99
CA THR A 1009 -34.04 2.72 28.83
C THR A 1009 -32.84 2.34 27.98
N VAL A 1010 -33.07 1.74 26.81
CA VAL A 1010 -32.02 1.24 25.91
C VAL A 1010 -32.14 1.92 24.55
N ILE A 1011 -31.09 2.58 24.07
CA ILE A 1011 -30.99 3.07 22.68
C ILE A 1011 -30.07 2.10 21.93
N THR A 1012 -30.59 1.47 20.87
CA THR A 1012 -29.93 0.35 20.18
C THR A 1012 -29.85 0.54 18.67
N GLY A 1013 -28.79 -0.02 18.07
CA GLY A 1013 -28.55 -0.06 16.63
C GLY A 1013 -27.65 -1.26 16.29
N SER A 1014 -27.33 -1.45 15.00
CA SER A 1014 -26.50 -2.59 14.53
C SER A 1014 -25.50 -2.20 13.43
N LEU A 1015 -25.25 -0.90 13.27
CA LEU A 1015 -24.36 -0.39 12.22
C LEU A 1015 -22.92 -0.84 12.47
N ASN A 1016 -22.24 -1.27 11.41
CA ASN A 1016 -20.88 -1.82 11.47
C ASN A 1016 -20.13 -1.57 10.15
N VAL A 1017 -18.80 -1.61 10.18
CA VAL A 1017 -17.97 -1.31 8.99
C VAL A 1017 -18.04 -2.37 7.88
N GLY A 1018 -18.64 -3.54 8.14
CA GLY A 1018 -18.97 -4.52 7.10
C GLY A 1018 -20.08 -4.06 6.15
N GLN A 1019 -20.79 -2.97 6.48
CA GLN A 1019 -21.85 -2.41 5.66
C GLN A 1019 -21.30 -1.35 4.66
N PRO A 1020 -21.69 -1.40 3.37
CA PRO A 1020 -21.23 -0.43 2.36
C PRO A 1020 -21.49 1.03 2.77
N GLY A 1021 -20.44 1.86 2.68
CA GLY A 1021 -20.50 3.29 3.00
C GLY A 1021 -20.36 3.65 4.48
N ILE A 1022 -20.29 2.68 5.40
CA ILE A 1022 -20.20 2.92 6.84
C ILE A 1022 -18.75 2.91 7.32
N SER A 1023 -18.29 4.05 7.85
CA SER A 1023 -17.03 4.17 8.60
C SER A 1023 -17.25 3.89 10.09
N THR A 1024 -16.21 3.55 10.86
CA THR A 1024 -16.29 3.41 12.33
C THR A 1024 -16.98 4.62 12.98
N TYR A 1025 -16.67 5.84 12.54
CA TYR A 1025 -17.31 7.07 13.04
C TYR A 1025 -18.84 7.08 12.86
N ASN A 1026 -19.33 6.48 11.78
CA ASN A 1026 -20.75 6.39 11.44
C ASN A 1026 -21.46 5.18 12.06
N THR A 1027 -20.73 4.16 12.52
CA THR A 1027 -21.32 2.98 13.19
C THR A 1027 -22.01 3.31 14.52
N ALA A 1028 -21.68 4.46 15.12
CA ALA A 1028 -22.20 4.86 16.42
C ALA A 1028 -23.74 4.85 16.45
N THR A 1029 -24.35 4.04 17.32
CA THR A 1029 -25.79 4.12 17.60
C THR A 1029 -26.16 5.53 18.06
N VAL A 1030 -25.43 6.06 19.06
CA VAL A 1030 -25.57 7.46 19.50
C VAL A 1030 -24.25 8.21 19.27
N GLY A 1031 -24.31 9.33 18.56
CA GLY A 1031 -23.16 10.18 18.24
C GLY A 1031 -23.38 11.63 18.71
N VAL A 1032 -22.50 12.11 19.58
CA VAL A 1032 -22.60 13.43 20.21
C VAL A 1032 -21.42 14.30 19.79
N SER A 1033 -21.71 15.51 19.34
CA SER A 1033 -20.73 16.56 18.99
C SER A 1033 -21.03 17.91 19.67
N GLY A 1034 -22.27 18.16 20.11
CA GLY A 1034 -22.67 19.37 20.86
C GLY A 1034 -22.15 19.40 22.29
N ASP A 1035 -21.52 20.51 22.68
CA ASP A 1035 -20.82 20.68 23.96
C ASP A 1035 -21.75 20.66 25.19
N GLY A 1036 -21.21 20.26 26.35
CA GLY A 1036 -21.93 20.24 27.62
C GLY A 1036 -22.98 19.12 27.73
N PHE A 1037 -22.92 18.12 26.86
CA PHE A 1037 -23.85 17.00 26.85
C PHE A 1037 -23.79 16.19 28.16
N MET A 1038 -24.95 15.84 28.71
CA MET A 1038 -25.06 15.01 29.91
C MET A 1038 -25.96 13.80 29.68
N ALA A 1039 -25.63 12.66 30.27
CA ALA A 1039 -26.45 11.45 30.17
C ALA A 1039 -26.46 10.68 31.50
N SER A 1040 -27.66 10.27 31.96
CA SER A 1040 -27.79 9.40 33.14
C SER A 1040 -28.96 8.43 33.06
N GLY A 1041 -28.75 7.19 33.51
CA GLY A 1041 -29.80 6.19 33.66
C GLY A 1041 -30.24 5.50 32.37
N LEU A 1042 -29.35 5.27 31.40
CA LEU A 1042 -29.67 4.58 30.15
C LEU A 1042 -28.54 3.68 29.63
N THR A 1043 -28.90 2.73 28.77
CA THR A 1043 -27.96 1.85 28.04
C THR A 1043 -27.85 2.30 26.58
N PHE A 1044 -26.63 2.51 26.10
CA PHE A 1044 -26.30 2.67 24.68
C PHE A 1044 -25.81 1.32 24.15
N GLN A 1045 -26.41 0.82 23.07
CA GLN A 1045 -26.12 -0.52 22.54
C GLN A 1045 -25.84 -0.52 21.03
N ASN A 1046 -24.84 -1.31 20.62
CA ASN A 1046 -24.70 -1.79 19.25
C ASN A 1046 -24.75 -3.33 19.27
N THR A 1047 -25.71 -3.91 18.55
CA THR A 1047 -25.97 -5.35 18.49
C THR A 1047 -25.24 -6.06 17.36
N ALA A 1048 -24.43 -5.35 16.57
CA ALA A 1048 -23.57 -5.97 15.57
C ALA A 1048 -22.68 -7.05 16.24
N GLY A 1049 -22.66 -8.23 15.64
CA GLY A 1049 -22.07 -9.42 16.26
C GLY A 1049 -20.54 -9.34 16.46
N PRO A 1050 -19.95 -10.25 17.24
CA PRO A 1050 -18.50 -10.32 17.46
C PRO A 1050 -17.68 -10.28 16.14
N ASP A 1051 -18.16 -10.98 15.12
CA ASP A 1051 -17.49 -11.11 13.82
C ASP A 1051 -17.80 -9.93 12.86
N ALA A 1052 -18.53 -8.88 13.29
CA ALA A 1052 -18.90 -7.72 12.47
C ALA A 1052 -17.83 -6.60 12.42
N HIS A 1053 -16.68 -6.83 13.07
CA HIS A 1053 -15.60 -5.85 13.26
C HIS A 1053 -16.07 -4.57 14.00
N GLN A 1054 -15.53 -3.40 13.65
CA GLN A 1054 -15.82 -2.14 14.33
C GLN A 1054 -17.32 -1.79 14.33
N ALA A 1055 -17.90 -1.64 15.52
CA ALA A 1055 -19.32 -1.33 15.71
C ALA A 1055 -19.57 -0.54 17.01
N VAL A 1056 -19.53 0.80 16.91
CA VAL A 1056 -19.61 1.73 18.04
C VAL A 1056 -21.05 1.78 18.61
N ALA A 1057 -21.19 1.71 19.93
CA ALA A 1057 -22.45 1.97 20.64
C ALA A 1057 -22.63 3.47 20.94
N PHE A 1058 -21.57 4.13 21.40
CA PHE A 1058 -21.59 5.56 21.71
C PHE A 1058 -20.31 6.26 21.25
N ARG A 1059 -20.46 7.40 20.57
CA ARG A 1059 -19.37 8.33 20.24
C ARG A 1059 -19.60 9.67 20.94
N SER A 1060 -18.65 10.12 21.76
CA SER A 1060 -18.61 11.53 22.20
C SER A 1060 -17.40 12.25 21.61
N GLY A 1061 -17.68 13.35 20.90
CA GLY A 1061 -16.77 14.44 20.61
C GLY A 1061 -17.26 15.77 21.20
N SER A 1062 -18.06 15.72 22.27
CA SER A 1062 -18.50 16.89 23.06
C SER A 1062 -17.42 17.27 24.07
N ASP A 1063 -17.04 18.55 24.12
CA ASP A 1063 -16.32 19.06 25.29
C ASP A 1063 -17.26 19.12 26.50
N LEU A 1064 -16.69 19.07 27.70
CA LEU A 1064 -17.41 19.17 28.97
C LEU A 1064 -18.56 18.15 29.13
N SER A 1065 -18.40 16.95 28.56
CA SER A 1065 -19.46 15.93 28.61
C SER A 1065 -19.43 15.09 29.91
N VAL A 1066 -20.60 14.86 30.51
CA VAL A 1066 -20.77 14.09 31.76
C VAL A 1066 -21.71 12.92 31.56
N ILE A 1067 -21.20 11.69 31.69
CA ILE A 1067 -22.01 10.48 31.63
C ILE A 1067 -21.92 9.77 32.99
N GLU A 1068 -23.06 9.55 33.64
CA GLU A 1068 -23.11 8.93 34.96
C GLU A 1068 -24.20 7.84 35.03
N ASN A 1069 -23.94 6.70 35.67
CA ASN A 1069 -24.91 5.59 35.77
C ASN A 1069 -25.50 5.19 34.40
N CYS A 1070 -24.63 5.06 33.38
CA CYS A 1070 -25.00 4.59 32.05
C CYS A 1070 -24.25 3.32 31.67
N GLU A 1071 -24.81 2.57 30.73
CA GLU A 1071 -24.21 1.34 30.22
C GLU A 1071 -23.89 1.44 28.73
N PHE A 1072 -22.80 0.81 28.31
CA PHE A 1072 -22.33 0.76 26.93
C PHE A 1072 -22.13 -0.70 26.53
N LEU A 1073 -22.95 -1.19 25.60
CA LEU A 1073 -22.95 -2.58 25.14
C LEU A 1073 -22.56 -2.66 23.66
N GLY A 1074 -21.41 -3.25 23.36
CA GLY A 1074 -20.97 -3.50 21.98
C GLY A 1074 -20.04 -4.71 21.91
N ASN A 1075 -19.23 -4.79 20.85
CA ASN A 1075 -18.18 -5.79 20.70
C ASN A 1075 -16.83 -5.06 20.53
N GLN A 1076 -16.34 -4.99 19.30
CA GLN A 1076 -15.17 -4.19 18.94
C GLN A 1076 -15.55 -2.71 18.83
N ASP A 1077 -14.68 -1.80 19.26
CA ASP A 1077 -14.84 -0.33 19.17
C ASP A 1077 -16.10 0.20 19.91
N THR A 1078 -16.55 -0.45 20.99
CA THR A 1078 -17.83 -0.14 21.67
C THR A 1078 -18.01 1.33 22.06
N LEU A 1079 -17.02 1.94 22.73
CA LEU A 1079 -17.05 3.32 23.21
C LEU A 1079 -15.98 4.16 22.50
N TYR A 1080 -16.42 5.05 21.61
CA TYR A 1080 -15.57 5.99 20.90
C TYR A 1080 -15.49 7.31 21.68
N ALA A 1081 -14.56 7.36 22.64
CA ALA A 1081 -14.17 8.58 23.36
C ALA A 1081 -13.27 9.44 22.43
N HIS A 1082 -13.90 10.04 21.42
CA HIS A 1082 -13.26 10.57 20.23
C HIS A 1082 -12.28 11.71 20.52
N SER A 1083 -12.73 12.74 21.24
CA SER A 1083 -11.99 14.00 21.44
C SER A 1083 -12.53 14.83 22.60
N LEU A 1084 -11.77 15.85 23.03
CA LEU A 1084 -12.16 16.85 24.05
C LEU A 1084 -12.32 16.26 25.47
N ARG A 1085 -12.82 17.05 26.44
CA ARG A 1085 -12.87 16.67 27.86
C ARG A 1085 -14.18 15.95 28.20
N GLN A 1086 -14.06 14.79 28.84
CA GLN A 1086 -15.20 13.92 29.13
C GLN A 1086 -15.05 13.25 30.51
N PHE A 1087 -16.15 13.08 31.24
CA PHE A 1087 -16.20 12.39 32.53
C PHE A 1087 -17.23 11.27 32.49
N TYR A 1088 -16.79 10.04 32.76
CA TYR A 1088 -17.63 8.84 32.86
C TYR A 1088 -17.58 8.35 34.31
N LYS A 1089 -18.74 8.20 34.97
CA LYS A 1089 -18.81 7.85 36.39
C LYS A 1089 -19.84 6.77 36.67
N SER A 1090 -19.48 5.75 37.46
CA SER A 1090 -20.39 4.64 37.81
C SER A 1090 -21.01 3.95 36.58
N CYS A 1091 -20.28 3.90 35.46
CA CYS A 1091 -20.77 3.36 34.19
C CYS A 1091 -20.35 1.90 33.97
N ASN A 1092 -21.20 1.12 33.32
CA ASN A 1092 -20.88 -0.22 32.83
C ASN A 1092 -20.39 -0.13 31.38
N ILE A 1093 -19.19 -0.61 31.05
CA ILE A 1093 -18.66 -0.58 29.68
C ILE A 1093 -18.29 -2.01 29.27
N GLN A 1094 -18.98 -2.58 28.28
CA GLN A 1094 -18.86 -3.99 27.88
C GLN A 1094 -18.44 -4.15 26.40
N GLY A 1095 -17.29 -4.80 26.16
CA GLY A 1095 -16.75 -5.00 24.80
C GLY A 1095 -15.57 -5.99 24.76
N ASN A 1096 -14.81 -6.05 23.67
CA ASN A 1096 -13.70 -7.03 23.52
C ASN A 1096 -12.40 -6.47 22.89
N VAL A 1097 -12.46 -5.87 21.71
CA VAL A 1097 -11.30 -5.31 21.01
C VAL A 1097 -11.40 -3.79 21.00
N ASP A 1098 -10.35 -3.12 21.48
CA ASP A 1098 -10.20 -1.66 21.45
C ASP A 1098 -11.45 -0.93 21.94
N PHE A 1099 -12.16 -1.53 22.90
CA PHE A 1099 -13.56 -1.18 23.14
C PHE A 1099 -13.77 0.12 23.92
N ILE A 1100 -12.66 0.73 24.37
CA ILE A 1100 -12.56 2.14 24.76
C ILE A 1100 -11.42 2.77 23.94
N PHE A 1101 -11.74 3.54 22.91
CA PHE A 1101 -10.75 4.08 21.97
C PHE A 1101 -11.06 5.54 21.56
N GLY A 1102 -10.06 6.19 20.97
CA GLY A 1102 -10.11 7.59 20.59
C GLY A 1102 -9.01 8.44 21.22
N ASN A 1103 -9.18 9.77 21.16
CA ASN A 1103 -8.17 10.75 21.57
C ASN A 1103 -8.79 11.90 22.39
N SER A 1104 -9.77 11.60 23.25
CA SER A 1104 -10.24 12.53 24.28
C SER A 1104 -9.25 12.67 25.44
N ALA A 1105 -9.49 13.66 26.29
CA ALA A 1105 -9.06 13.66 27.68
C ALA A 1105 -10.24 13.13 28.52
N SER A 1106 -10.21 11.84 28.87
CA SER A 1106 -11.32 11.19 29.57
C SER A 1106 -10.89 10.59 30.91
N ILE A 1107 -11.68 10.86 31.94
CA ILE A 1107 -11.61 10.14 33.21
C ILE A 1107 -12.82 9.20 33.31
N PHE A 1108 -12.52 7.95 33.64
CA PHE A 1108 -13.47 6.92 34.04
C PHE A 1108 -13.31 6.73 35.55
N GLN A 1109 -14.33 7.05 36.33
CA GLN A 1109 -14.30 6.96 37.79
C GLN A 1109 -15.35 5.97 38.30
N ASP A 1110 -14.97 5.03 39.16
CA ASP A 1110 -15.86 4.04 39.78
C ASP A 1110 -16.62 3.14 38.77
N CYS A 1111 -16.19 3.12 37.50
CA CYS A 1111 -16.80 2.34 36.41
C CYS A 1111 -16.48 0.84 36.47
N LEU A 1112 -17.42 0.02 35.97
CA LEU A 1112 -17.25 -1.42 35.75
C LEU A 1112 -16.94 -1.69 34.26
N ILE A 1113 -15.75 -2.24 34.00
CA ILE A 1113 -15.22 -2.50 32.66
C ILE A 1113 -15.23 -4.01 32.43
N LEU A 1114 -16.08 -4.49 31.52
CA LEU A 1114 -16.32 -5.92 31.28
C LEU A 1114 -15.84 -6.36 29.90
N ILE A 1115 -14.92 -7.32 29.87
CA ILE A 1115 -14.55 -8.02 28.65
C ILE A 1115 -15.57 -9.13 28.35
N ARG A 1116 -16.09 -9.16 27.12
CA ARG A 1116 -17.00 -10.19 26.61
C ARG A 1116 -16.29 -11.08 25.58
N PRO A 1117 -16.89 -12.21 25.15
CA PRO A 1117 -16.36 -13.02 24.05
C PRO A 1117 -16.18 -12.21 22.75
N ARG A 1118 -15.09 -12.47 22.03
CA ARG A 1118 -14.64 -11.76 20.82
C ARG A 1118 -15.12 -12.39 19.51
N GLN A 1119 -15.29 -13.70 19.44
CA GLN A 1119 -15.61 -14.43 18.20
C GLN A 1119 -16.75 -15.43 18.41
N LEU A 1120 -17.43 -15.86 17.33
CA LEU A 1120 -18.49 -16.89 17.41
C LEU A 1120 -18.03 -18.28 17.91
N LYS A 1121 -16.72 -18.49 18.08
CA LYS A 1121 -16.08 -19.72 18.57
C LYS A 1121 -15.03 -19.41 19.65
N PRO A 1122 -15.46 -18.88 20.80
CA PRO A 1122 -14.55 -18.31 21.79
C PRO A 1122 -13.65 -19.36 22.45
N GLU A 1123 -14.03 -20.64 22.44
CA GLU A 1123 -13.25 -21.76 22.99
C GLU A 1123 -11.86 -21.93 22.37
N LYS A 1124 -11.61 -21.28 21.22
CA LYS A 1124 -10.34 -21.28 20.50
C LYS A 1124 -9.35 -20.20 20.98
N GLY A 1125 -9.74 -19.39 21.95
CA GLY A 1125 -8.92 -18.31 22.49
C GLY A 1125 -8.94 -17.02 21.68
N GLU A 1126 -8.67 -15.95 22.40
CA GLU A 1126 -8.95 -14.57 22.00
C GLU A 1126 -7.88 -13.65 22.59
N ASN A 1127 -7.44 -12.67 21.79
CA ASN A 1127 -6.61 -11.56 22.26
C ASN A 1127 -7.50 -10.30 22.30
N ASN A 1128 -7.73 -9.77 23.50
CA ASN A 1128 -8.61 -8.63 23.77
C ASN A 1128 -7.82 -7.47 24.37
N ALA A 1129 -8.20 -6.23 24.05
CA ALA A 1129 -7.56 -5.02 24.54
C ALA A 1129 -8.62 -4.04 25.03
N VAL A 1130 -8.50 -3.59 26.28
CA VAL A 1130 -9.47 -2.67 26.89
C VAL A 1130 -9.38 -1.30 26.24
N THR A 1131 -8.18 -0.75 26.07
CA THR A 1131 -8.00 0.57 25.43
C THR A 1131 -7.17 0.58 24.15
N ALA A 1132 -7.48 1.57 23.30
CA ALA A 1132 -6.66 1.98 22.17
C ALA A 1132 -6.59 3.51 22.09
N HIS A 1133 -5.75 4.14 22.92
CA HIS A 1133 -5.64 5.60 22.97
C HIS A 1133 -4.82 6.17 21.80
N GLY A 1134 -5.32 7.25 21.21
CA GLY A 1134 -4.90 7.80 19.92
C GLY A 1134 -4.14 9.13 19.95
N ARG A 1135 -3.38 9.46 21.00
CA ARG A 1135 -2.55 10.69 21.03
C ARG A 1135 -1.46 10.68 19.94
N THR A 1136 -1.47 11.68 19.07
CA THR A 1136 -0.56 11.85 17.92
C THR A 1136 0.55 12.86 18.15
N ASP A 1137 0.39 13.73 19.15
CA ASP A 1137 1.30 14.85 19.39
C ASP A 1137 1.54 15.02 20.91
N PRO A 1138 2.79 15.19 21.38
CA PRO A 1138 3.10 15.36 22.80
C PRO A 1138 2.47 16.63 23.42
N ALA A 1139 2.13 17.63 22.61
CA ALA A 1139 1.48 18.87 23.06
C ALA A 1139 0.01 18.66 23.49
N GLN A 1140 -0.62 17.57 23.03
CA GLN A 1140 -2.02 17.24 23.34
C GLN A 1140 -2.18 16.83 24.81
N THR A 1141 -3.14 17.48 25.48
CA THR A 1141 -3.56 17.18 26.87
C THR A 1141 -4.40 15.91 26.99
N THR A 1142 -4.53 15.12 25.92
CA THR A 1142 -5.41 13.95 25.80
C THR A 1142 -4.85 12.69 26.46
N GLY A 1143 -5.72 11.75 26.84
CA GLY A 1143 -5.37 10.50 27.51
C GLY A 1143 -6.60 9.85 28.17
N PHE A 1144 -6.52 8.55 28.45
CA PHE A 1144 -7.51 7.85 29.27
C PHE A 1144 -6.99 7.63 30.69
N VAL A 1145 -7.81 7.94 31.67
CA VAL A 1145 -7.51 7.80 33.10
C VAL A 1145 -8.61 6.97 33.75
N PHE A 1146 -8.26 5.82 34.31
CA PHE A 1146 -9.19 4.95 35.05
C PHE A 1146 -8.90 5.09 36.55
N GLN A 1147 -9.92 5.41 37.34
CA GLN A 1147 -9.84 5.69 38.77
C GLN A 1147 -10.86 4.85 39.53
N ASN A 1148 -10.39 3.99 40.43
CA ASN A 1148 -11.21 3.05 41.22
C ASN A 1148 -12.02 2.05 40.38
N CYS A 1149 -11.82 1.98 39.06
CA CYS A 1149 -12.57 1.09 38.18
C CYS A 1149 -12.30 -0.39 38.47
N VAL A 1150 -13.27 -1.24 38.15
CA VAL A 1150 -13.13 -2.70 38.15
C VAL A 1150 -12.96 -3.17 36.71
N VAL A 1151 -11.87 -3.88 36.40
CA VAL A 1151 -11.64 -4.56 35.12
C VAL A 1151 -11.85 -6.05 35.31
N ASN A 1152 -12.94 -6.57 34.76
CA ASN A 1152 -13.37 -7.95 34.87
C ASN A 1152 -13.88 -8.47 33.50
N GLY A 1153 -14.34 -9.72 33.43
CA GLY A 1153 -15.09 -10.28 32.30
C GLY A 1153 -16.58 -10.33 32.60
N THR A 1154 -17.41 -10.47 31.56
CA THR A 1154 -18.81 -10.90 31.74
C THR A 1154 -18.84 -12.35 32.25
N ASP A 1155 -19.91 -12.78 32.92
CA ASP A 1155 -20.03 -14.15 33.47
C ASP A 1155 -19.68 -15.24 32.44
N ASP A 1156 -20.13 -15.08 31.19
CA ASP A 1156 -19.83 -16.03 30.11
C ASP A 1156 -18.36 -15.98 29.67
N TYR A 1157 -17.75 -14.79 29.64
CA TYR A 1157 -16.31 -14.66 29.38
C TYR A 1157 -15.47 -15.27 30.52
N MET A 1158 -15.89 -15.12 31.78
CA MET A 1158 -15.19 -15.70 32.93
C MET A 1158 -15.27 -17.23 32.94
N LYS A 1159 -16.43 -17.82 32.56
CA LYS A 1159 -16.55 -19.27 32.34
C LYS A 1159 -15.55 -19.77 31.28
N LEU A 1160 -15.42 -19.05 30.17
CA LEU A 1160 -14.48 -19.36 29.09
C LEU A 1160 -13.02 -19.22 29.55
N TYR A 1161 -12.66 -18.07 30.16
CA TYR A 1161 -11.34 -17.80 30.71
C TYR A 1161 -10.90 -18.88 31.70
N TYR A 1162 -11.73 -19.22 32.70
CA TYR A 1162 -11.37 -20.27 33.68
C TYR A 1162 -11.28 -21.67 33.06
N SER A 1163 -11.98 -21.94 31.96
CA SER A 1163 -11.86 -23.23 31.25
C SER A 1163 -10.52 -23.39 30.52
N ASN A 1164 -9.92 -22.31 30.02
CA ASN A 1164 -8.62 -22.34 29.33
C ASN A 1164 -7.88 -20.98 29.37
N PRO A 1165 -7.29 -20.59 30.51
CA PRO A 1165 -6.73 -19.24 30.69
C PRO A 1165 -5.45 -19.00 29.86
N LYS A 1166 -4.88 -20.03 29.22
CA LYS A 1166 -3.71 -19.91 28.35
C LYS A 1166 -4.03 -19.27 27.00
N VAL A 1167 -5.28 -19.39 26.53
CA VAL A 1167 -5.70 -18.94 25.20
C VAL A 1167 -6.57 -17.68 25.22
N HIS A 1168 -7.12 -17.31 26.39
CA HIS A 1168 -7.86 -16.06 26.60
C HIS A 1168 -6.95 -14.99 27.20
N LYS A 1169 -6.38 -14.12 26.35
CA LYS A 1169 -5.41 -13.09 26.75
C LYS A 1169 -6.05 -11.70 26.67
N ASN A 1170 -6.01 -10.98 27.79
CA ASN A 1170 -6.58 -9.65 27.91
C ASN A 1170 -5.50 -8.64 28.31
N PHE A 1171 -5.53 -7.47 27.70
CA PHE A 1171 -4.54 -6.41 27.92
C PHE A 1171 -5.26 -5.10 28.28
N LEU A 1172 -4.64 -4.31 29.16
CA LEU A 1172 -5.11 -3.00 29.58
C LEU A 1172 -5.20 -2.01 28.41
N GLY A 1173 -4.34 -2.18 27.39
CA GLY A 1173 -4.46 -1.44 26.13
C GLY A 1173 -3.33 -1.71 25.14
N ARG A 1174 -3.40 -1.06 23.97
CA ARG A 1174 -2.39 -1.07 22.91
C ARG A 1174 -2.27 0.27 22.16
N PRO A 1175 -1.06 0.71 21.77
CA PRO A 1175 -0.82 2.09 21.35
C PRO A 1175 -1.20 2.35 19.89
N TRP A 1176 -2.46 2.73 19.65
CA TRP A 1176 -2.97 3.06 18.32
C TRP A 1176 -2.24 4.23 17.64
N LYS A 1177 -1.62 5.13 18.42
CA LYS A 1177 -0.81 6.27 17.95
C LYS A 1177 0.43 6.47 18.83
N GLU A 1178 1.41 7.18 18.27
CA GLU A 1178 2.79 7.28 18.75
C GLU A 1178 2.94 7.75 20.22
N PHE A 1179 2.09 8.66 20.68
CA PHE A 1179 2.17 9.25 22.03
C PHE A 1179 1.06 8.75 22.96
N SER A 1180 0.45 7.59 22.63
CA SER A 1180 -0.67 6.95 23.33
C SER A 1180 -0.54 7.05 24.86
N ARG A 1181 -1.59 7.55 25.52
CA ARG A 1181 -1.59 7.76 26.97
C ARG A 1181 -2.78 7.07 27.63
N THR A 1182 -2.50 6.16 28.55
CA THR A 1182 -3.53 5.46 29.34
C THR A 1182 -2.99 5.15 30.72
N VAL A 1183 -3.78 5.39 31.77
CA VAL A 1183 -3.39 5.08 33.15
C VAL A 1183 -4.50 4.40 33.94
N PHE A 1184 -4.12 3.44 34.80
CA PHE A 1184 -5.01 2.75 35.73
C PHE A 1184 -4.55 3.01 37.18
N ILE A 1185 -5.42 3.63 37.97
CA ILE A 1185 -5.11 4.18 39.29
C ILE A 1185 -6.12 3.65 40.33
N ARG A 1186 -5.64 2.89 41.33
CA ARG A 1186 -6.47 2.21 42.34
C ARG A 1186 -7.55 1.30 41.75
N CYS A 1187 -7.36 0.80 40.53
CA CYS A 1187 -8.31 -0.11 39.89
C CYS A 1187 -8.20 -1.52 40.48
N PHE A 1188 -9.31 -2.27 40.48
CA PHE A 1188 -9.28 -3.72 40.67
C PHE A 1188 -9.12 -4.39 39.31
N LEU A 1189 -8.07 -5.20 39.15
CA LEU A 1189 -7.73 -5.91 37.92
C LEU A 1189 -7.84 -7.41 38.20
N GLU A 1190 -8.84 -8.07 37.59
CA GLU A 1190 -9.05 -9.51 37.78
C GLU A 1190 -7.97 -10.36 37.08
N ALA A 1191 -7.79 -11.61 37.50
CA ALA A 1191 -6.81 -12.60 37.00
C ALA A 1191 -6.74 -12.74 35.47
N LEU A 1192 -7.81 -12.39 34.77
CA LEU A 1192 -7.89 -12.38 33.31
C LEU A 1192 -6.91 -11.42 32.62
N VAL A 1193 -6.44 -10.38 33.32
CA VAL A 1193 -5.45 -9.43 32.79
C VAL A 1193 -4.10 -10.14 32.69
N THR A 1194 -3.62 -10.32 31.46
CA THR A 1194 -2.39 -11.05 31.16
C THR A 1194 -1.19 -10.41 31.87
N PRO A 1195 -0.24 -11.15 32.47
CA PRO A 1195 0.82 -10.56 33.30
C PRO A 1195 1.65 -9.44 32.65
N GLN A 1196 1.84 -9.50 31.33
CA GLN A 1196 2.44 -8.45 30.49
C GLN A 1196 1.76 -7.08 30.64
N GLY A 1197 0.47 -7.05 31.00
CA GLY A 1197 -0.38 -5.86 31.15
C GLY A 1197 -0.81 -5.25 29.82
N TRP A 1198 0.14 -5.01 28.93
CA TRP A 1198 -0.02 -4.18 27.73
C TRP A 1198 0.45 -4.92 26.47
N LEU A 1199 -0.15 -4.61 25.32
CA LEU A 1199 0.14 -5.25 24.04
C LEU A 1199 0.76 -4.22 23.07
N PRO A 1200 1.84 -4.55 22.33
CA PRO A 1200 2.33 -3.71 21.24
C PRO A 1200 1.26 -3.54 20.15
N TRP A 1201 1.30 -2.41 19.43
CA TRP A 1201 0.43 -2.23 18.26
C TRP A 1201 1.01 -2.93 17.03
N SER A 1202 2.30 -2.68 16.76
CA SER A 1202 3.09 -3.18 15.63
C SER A 1202 4.56 -3.00 15.98
N GLY A 1203 5.41 -4.01 15.81
CA GLY A 1203 6.86 -3.95 16.10
C GLY A 1203 7.22 -3.23 17.40
N ASP A 1204 8.13 -2.25 17.31
CA ASP A 1204 8.48 -1.33 18.40
C ASP A 1204 7.77 0.04 18.32
N PHE A 1205 6.72 0.17 17.48
CA PHE A 1205 5.95 1.41 17.31
C PHE A 1205 5.40 1.92 18.65
N ALA A 1206 5.55 3.23 18.87
CA ALA A 1206 5.17 3.95 20.09
C ALA A 1206 5.85 3.51 21.39
N LEU A 1207 6.57 2.38 21.46
CA LEU A 1207 7.07 1.81 22.73
C LEU A 1207 8.15 2.68 23.41
N LYS A 1208 8.73 3.64 22.69
CA LYS A 1208 9.70 4.62 23.19
C LYS A 1208 9.05 5.91 23.69
N THR A 1209 7.84 6.24 23.21
CA THR A 1209 7.19 7.56 23.29
C THR A 1209 5.83 7.57 24.00
N LEU A 1210 5.18 6.41 24.13
CA LEU A 1210 3.90 6.26 24.85
C LEU A 1210 4.06 6.44 26.37
N TYR A 1211 2.95 6.66 27.06
CA TYR A 1211 2.89 6.58 28.52
C TYR A 1211 1.73 5.71 29.00
N TYR A 1212 2.05 4.47 29.37
CA TYR A 1212 1.14 3.51 29.98
C TYR A 1212 1.50 3.31 31.45
N GLY A 1213 0.74 3.94 32.33
CA GLY A 1213 1.05 4.04 33.76
C GLY A 1213 0.08 3.24 34.64
N GLU A 1214 0.61 2.55 35.64
CA GLU A 1214 -0.19 1.93 36.71
C GLU A 1214 0.17 2.55 38.06
N PHE A 1215 -0.80 2.61 38.98
CA PHE A 1215 -0.55 2.99 40.37
C PHE A 1215 -1.53 2.33 41.35
N ASN A 1216 -0.98 1.61 42.34
CA ASN A 1216 -1.71 1.02 43.47
C ASN A 1216 -2.97 0.24 43.06
N ASN A 1217 -2.91 -0.44 41.92
CA ASN A 1217 -3.96 -1.35 41.47
C ASN A 1217 -3.96 -2.62 42.33
N SER A 1218 -5.12 -3.27 42.43
CA SER A 1218 -5.37 -4.45 43.27
C SER A 1218 -6.00 -5.58 42.47
N GLY A 1219 -6.15 -6.76 43.07
CA GLY A 1219 -6.62 -7.97 42.35
C GLY A 1219 -5.49 -8.74 41.67
N LEU A 1220 -5.81 -9.94 41.17
CA LEU A 1220 -4.81 -10.90 40.68
C LEU A 1220 -4.10 -10.46 39.39
N GLY A 1221 -4.76 -9.64 38.57
CA GLY A 1221 -4.20 -9.04 37.34
C GLY A 1221 -3.25 -7.86 37.58
N ALA A 1222 -3.20 -7.31 38.79
CA ALA A 1222 -2.40 -6.13 39.14
C ALA A 1222 -0.90 -6.43 39.41
N SER A 1223 -0.46 -7.69 39.30
CA SER A 1223 0.95 -8.03 39.53
C SER A 1223 1.87 -7.39 38.49
N LEU A 1224 2.74 -6.49 38.95
CA LEU A 1224 3.68 -5.75 38.11
C LEU A 1224 4.91 -6.57 37.66
N SER A 1225 5.16 -7.72 38.30
CA SER A 1225 6.42 -8.47 38.21
C SER A 1225 6.78 -9.05 36.83
N ALA A 1226 5.81 -9.13 35.92
CA ALA A 1226 6.00 -9.62 34.55
C ALA A 1226 5.42 -8.66 33.49
N ARG A 1227 5.22 -7.38 33.85
CA ARG A 1227 4.81 -6.33 32.91
C ARG A 1227 5.86 -6.11 31.83
N VAL A 1228 5.42 -5.65 30.66
CA VAL A 1228 6.32 -5.26 29.58
C VAL A 1228 7.28 -4.15 30.02
N THR A 1229 8.56 -4.26 29.67
CA THR A 1229 9.65 -3.36 30.10
C THR A 1229 9.48 -1.91 29.66
N TRP A 1230 8.60 -1.64 28.69
CA TRP A 1230 8.29 -0.31 28.19
C TRP A 1230 7.09 0.35 28.91
N SER A 1231 6.37 -0.37 29.77
CA SER A 1231 5.33 0.21 30.65
C SER A 1231 5.94 1.05 31.78
N SER A 1232 5.12 1.89 32.40
CA SER A 1232 5.52 2.86 33.43
C SER A 1232 4.80 2.60 34.76
N GLN A 1233 5.40 3.06 35.86
CA GLN A 1233 4.68 3.31 37.10
C GLN A 1233 4.50 4.82 37.28
N ILE A 1234 3.37 5.25 37.84
CA ILE A 1234 3.16 6.67 38.14
C ILE A 1234 3.85 6.98 39.48
N PRO A 1235 4.81 7.93 39.54
CA PRO A 1235 5.39 8.34 40.82
C PRO A 1235 4.33 9.00 41.69
N ALA A 1236 4.26 8.64 42.98
CA ALA A 1236 3.19 9.08 43.88
C ALA A 1236 3.00 10.62 43.93
N GLN A 1237 4.11 11.37 43.84
CA GLN A 1237 4.14 12.83 43.80
C GLN A 1237 3.46 13.46 42.57
N HIS A 1238 3.17 12.68 41.51
CA HIS A 1238 2.56 13.16 40.27
C HIS A 1238 1.13 12.64 40.04
N LEU A 1239 0.55 11.89 40.98
CA LEU A 1239 -0.82 11.37 40.87
C LEU A 1239 -1.86 12.46 40.63
N ASN A 1240 -1.66 13.63 41.27
CA ASN A 1240 -2.58 14.74 41.17
C ASN A 1240 -2.67 15.32 39.76
N THR A 1241 -1.66 15.13 38.88
CA THR A 1241 -1.74 15.50 37.46
C THR A 1241 -2.89 14.78 36.74
N TYR A 1242 -3.27 13.57 37.18
CA TYR A 1242 -4.41 12.81 36.65
C TYR A 1242 -5.73 13.03 37.40
N SER A 1243 -5.80 13.94 38.38
CA SER A 1243 -7.07 14.22 39.09
C SER A 1243 -8.08 14.90 38.16
N VAL A 1244 -9.38 14.79 38.49
CA VAL A 1244 -10.47 15.47 37.75
C VAL A 1244 -10.24 16.97 37.63
N GLN A 1245 -9.67 17.60 38.67
CA GLN A 1245 -9.33 19.03 38.66
C GLN A 1245 -8.18 19.37 37.72
N ASN A 1246 -7.09 18.59 37.67
CA ASN A 1246 -5.93 18.96 36.87
C ASN A 1246 -6.07 18.49 35.41
N PHE A 1247 -6.47 17.23 35.19
CA PHE A 1247 -6.46 16.58 33.88
C PHE A 1247 -7.57 17.09 32.94
N ILE A 1248 -8.81 17.24 33.45
CA ILE A 1248 -9.97 17.70 32.67
C ILE A 1248 -10.60 18.99 33.20
N GLN A 1249 -10.02 19.65 34.21
CA GLN A 1249 -10.55 20.89 34.80
C GLN A 1249 -11.98 20.75 35.34
N GLY A 1250 -12.38 19.53 35.72
CA GLY A 1250 -13.75 19.12 35.99
C GLY A 1250 -14.42 19.82 37.16
N ASN A 1251 -13.65 20.35 38.11
CA ASN A 1251 -14.16 21.20 39.19
C ASN A 1251 -14.73 22.55 38.70
N GLY A 1252 -14.47 22.95 37.44
CA GLY A 1252 -15.00 24.16 36.83
C GLY A 1252 -16.28 23.96 36.01
N TRP A 1253 -16.70 22.72 35.72
CA TRP A 1253 -17.81 22.44 34.81
C TRP A 1253 -18.68 21.21 35.14
N ILE A 1254 -18.14 20.19 35.83
CA ILE A 1254 -18.94 19.04 36.29
C ILE A 1254 -19.71 19.48 37.54
N PRO A 1255 -21.05 19.41 37.56
CA PRO A 1255 -21.84 19.80 38.72
C PRO A 1255 -21.49 18.97 39.96
N THR A 1256 -21.02 19.64 41.02
CA THR A 1256 -21.03 19.11 42.38
C THR A 1256 -22.38 19.38 43.02
N THR A 1257 -22.93 18.41 43.76
CA THR A 1257 -24.18 18.60 44.52
C THR A 1257 -24.01 19.68 45.58
N SER A 1258 -24.87 20.70 45.52
CA SER A 1258 -25.15 21.63 46.62
C SER A 1258 -25.91 20.94 47.76
#